data_AF-A0A094I8F4-F1
#
_entry.id   AF-A0A094I8F4-F1
#
_cell.length_a   1.000
_cell.length_b   1.000
_cell.length_c   1.000
_cell.angle_alpha   90.00
_cell.angle_beta   90.00
_cell.angle_gamma   90.00
#
_symmetry.space_group_name_H-M   'P 1'
#
loop_
_entity.id
_entity.type
_entity.pdbx_description
1 polymer ?
#
loop_
_entity_poly.entity_id
_entity_poly.type
_entity_poly.pdbx_seq_one_letter_code
_entity_poly.pdbx_strand_id
1 'polypeptide(L)'
;MSSPDLADLLPSSYKSLITSWLAEDCPSLDPAGYVVGSSPRTATLFAKSNGILAGLPFFTEVFTQCGCTVDWHLSEGAAVAPTPGNPIRVATVSGPTRQLLLGERVALNALARCSGVATASNEMVELVRGAGYTGILAGTRKTTPGFRVVEKYGMLVGGADAHRHDLSSMIMLKDNHIWARGSITEAVKAARKVGGFALKIEVEVDSEEGADEAIEAGADVVMLDNFGGEGLKIAAKAIRGRWEGKKGVLLECSGGLTRENVRECRYHFDERDSPGRTACRFLSQNRSLDILSATTMSPTNTAAWLTAEKSASLTVGPAPYTPPSPTQLVVRNHALGINLVDWAIQQMGSDLFSWVQYPTILGSDIAGEVVEVGSSVTRFKPGDRVVSAASGLTDGTTQGAFQTYSIVTETMTSPIPASVAYSQAAVIPLAVSTAASGLFQKDYLALQHPTVPPKPTGETLLIWGGATSVGCNAIQLAVAAGYEVITTSSPKNFDYLRGLGASAVFDYASPTVTADIIAAFVGKKSAGALAIGAADPVVNVGVTKACLDVVIGSEGRKFVAMAVHFDPAQLPEGVGAKFIWGSGLKDNEVGPAVFEHFLPKALEEGVYKCAPEPLEGGHGLESIQEAFALSMKGVSAQKVVVTL
;
A
#
# COMPACT_ATOMS: atom_id res chain seq x y z
N MET A 1 -30.75 6.74 35.32
CA MET A 1 -29.37 7.24 35.53
C MET A 1 -28.54 6.69 34.40
N SER A 2 -27.78 7.52 33.68
CA SER A 2 -26.83 7.02 32.68
C SER A 2 -25.83 6.09 33.37
N SER A 3 -25.39 5.04 32.67
CA SER A 3 -24.29 4.20 33.17
C SER A 3 -23.06 5.10 33.42
N PRO A 4 -22.34 4.93 34.54
CA PRO A 4 -21.13 5.70 34.82
C PRO A 4 -20.05 5.40 33.78
N ASP A 5 -19.27 6.43 33.39
CA ASP A 5 -18.17 6.30 32.44
C ASP A 5 -16.89 5.87 33.16
N LEU A 6 -16.17 4.88 32.61
CA LEU A 6 -14.88 4.45 33.18
C LEU A 6 -13.82 5.56 33.11
N ALA A 7 -13.94 6.49 32.16
CA ALA A 7 -13.07 7.65 32.06
C ALA A 7 -13.10 8.54 33.31
N ASP A 8 -14.22 8.56 34.05
CA ASP A 8 -14.37 9.32 35.29
C ASP A 8 -13.49 8.79 36.44
N LEU A 9 -12.93 7.58 36.31
CA LEU A 9 -11.99 7.00 37.28
C LEU A 9 -10.56 7.52 37.13
N LEU A 10 -10.24 8.19 36.02
CA LEU A 10 -8.87 8.61 35.74
C LEU A 10 -8.42 9.68 36.74
N PRO A 11 -7.24 9.50 37.37
CA PRO A 11 -6.74 10.48 38.34
C PRO A 11 -6.38 11.78 37.61
N SER A 12 -6.63 12.94 38.20
CA SER A 12 -6.34 14.24 37.56
C SER A 12 -4.91 14.38 37.01
N SER A 13 -3.95 13.64 37.57
CA SER A 13 -2.55 13.58 37.13
C SER A 13 -2.34 12.89 35.76
N TYR A 14 -3.30 12.14 35.21
CA TYR A 14 -3.12 11.45 33.92
C TYR A 14 -2.80 12.43 32.78
N LYS A 15 -3.32 13.65 32.84
CA LYS A 15 -3.02 14.72 31.88
C LYS A 15 -1.55 15.14 31.92
N SER A 16 -0.96 15.21 33.11
CA SER A 16 0.47 15.49 33.29
C SER A 16 1.36 14.36 32.76
N LEU A 17 0.91 13.11 32.85
CA LEU A 17 1.62 11.99 32.19
C LEU A 17 1.68 12.21 30.68
N ILE A 18 0.58 12.61 30.05
CA ILE A 18 0.54 12.88 28.61
C ILE A 18 1.47 14.02 28.23
N THR A 19 1.51 15.09 29.02
CA THR A 19 2.49 16.18 28.83
C THR A 19 3.93 15.65 28.86
N SER A 20 4.23 14.71 29.77
CA SER A 20 5.56 14.10 29.82
C SER A 20 5.89 13.23 28.59
N TRP A 21 4.90 12.56 28.01
CA TRP A 21 5.09 11.76 26.78
C TRP A 21 5.31 12.64 25.55
N LEU A 22 4.60 13.76 25.44
CA LEU A 22 4.85 14.75 24.38
C LEU A 22 6.24 15.38 24.51
N ALA A 23 6.68 15.68 25.73
CA ALA A 23 8.02 16.18 26.01
C ALA A 23 9.12 15.13 25.74
N GLU A 24 8.82 13.84 25.91
CA GLU A 24 9.72 12.74 25.54
C GLU A 24 9.92 12.65 24.03
N ASP A 25 8.84 12.73 23.24
CA ASP A 25 8.87 12.53 21.79
C ASP A 25 9.35 13.78 21.03
N CYS A 26 9.18 14.98 21.60
CA CYS A 26 9.69 16.24 21.05
C CYS A 26 10.32 17.14 22.15
N PRO A 27 11.53 16.79 22.64
CA PRO A 27 12.18 17.54 23.72
C PRO A 27 12.83 18.86 23.25
N SER A 28 12.88 19.12 21.94
CA SER A 28 13.63 20.22 21.33
C SER A 28 12.84 20.80 20.13
N LEU A 29 13.51 21.17 19.04
CA LEU A 29 12.89 21.67 17.82
C LEU A 29 12.28 20.53 17.00
N ASP A 30 11.19 20.83 16.27
CA ASP A 30 10.53 19.93 15.31
C ASP A 30 10.68 20.47 13.86
N PRO A 31 11.79 20.14 13.16
CA PRO A 31 11.98 20.54 11.77
C PRO A 31 10.93 19.95 10.82
N ALA A 32 10.43 18.73 11.08
CA ALA A 32 9.43 18.09 10.25
C ALA A 32 8.08 18.84 10.35
N GLY A 33 7.67 19.21 11.57
CA GLY A 33 6.54 20.08 11.84
C GLY A 33 6.68 21.47 11.19
N TYR A 34 7.89 22.01 11.11
CA TYR A 34 8.14 23.27 10.39
C TYR A 34 7.88 23.12 8.88
N VAL A 35 8.39 22.05 8.25
CA VAL A 35 8.24 21.80 6.81
C VAL A 35 6.77 21.67 6.39
N VAL A 36 5.94 20.99 7.19
CA VAL A 36 4.53 20.75 6.86
C VAL A 36 3.60 21.94 7.16
N GLY A 37 4.05 22.89 7.98
CA GLY A 37 3.29 24.07 8.34
C GLY A 37 2.02 23.82 9.17
N SER A 38 1.17 24.83 9.28
CA SER A 38 0.01 24.85 10.20
C SER A 38 -1.35 24.87 9.50
N SER A 39 -1.40 24.56 8.19
CA SER A 39 -2.69 24.54 7.48
C SER A 39 -3.67 23.58 8.18
N PRO A 40 -4.95 23.95 8.39
CA PRO A 40 -5.92 23.05 8.99
C PRO A 40 -6.12 21.81 8.12
N ARG A 41 -6.02 20.63 8.73
CA ARG A 41 -6.23 19.34 8.08
C ARG A 41 -7.06 18.44 8.98
N THR A 42 -7.46 17.31 8.41
CA THR A 42 -8.17 16.25 9.10
C THR A 42 -7.45 14.93 8.84
N ALA A 43 -7.24 14.15 9.89
CA ALA A 43 -6.70 12.80 9.86
C ALA A 43 -7.76 11.81 10.32
N THR A 44 -7.78 10.62 9.72
CA THR A 44 -8.73 9.57 10.09
C THR A 44 -8.01 8.46 10.83
N LEU A 45 -8.57 8.08 11.99
CA LEU A 45 -8.10 6.97 12.81
C LEU A 45 -8.75 5.67 12.33
N PHE A 46 -7.94 4.67 11.99
CA PHE A 46 -8.40 3.40 11.42
C PHE A 46 -7.96 2.19 12.25
N ALA A 47 -8.90 1.35 12.69
CA ALA A 47 -8.62 0.04 13.27
C ALA A 47 -8.25 -0.97 12.18
N LYS A 48 -7.04 -1.55 12.26
CA LYS A 48 -6.50 -2.54 11.30
C LYS A 48 -6.37 -3.96 11.87
N SER A 49 -6.61 -4.12 13.16
CA SER A 49 -6.53 -5.40 13.88
C SER A 49 -7.82 -5.69 14.63
N ASN A 50 -8.12 -6.97 14.83
CA ASN A 50 -9.26 -7.40 15.65
C ASN A 50 -8.98 -7.13 17.13
N GLY A 51 -9.96 -6.65 17.88
CA GLY A 51 -9.83 -6.48 19.33
C GLY A 51 -10.91 -5.59 19.96
N ILE A 52 -10.63 -5.13 21.18
CA ILE A 52 -11.44 -4.18 21.94
C ILE A 52 -10.76 -2.82 21.89
N LEU A 53 -11.49 -1.81 21.42
CA LEU A 53 -11.05 -0.42 21.41
C LEU A 53 -10.99 0.11 22.83
N ALA A 54 -9.80 0.45 23.30
CA ALA A 54 -9.63 1.09 24.59
C ALA A 54 -8.58 2.19 24.63
N GLY A 55 -8.84 3.23 25.44
CA GLY A 55 -7.93 4.35 25.72
C GLY A 55 -8.34 5.67 25.07
N LEU A 56 -9.64 5.88 24.80
CA LEU A 56 -10.14 7.12 24.19
C LEU A 56 -9.74 8.37 25.00
N PRO A 57 -9.79 8.40 26.35
CA PRO A 57 -9.40 9.58 27.12
C PRO A 57 -7.94 9.96 26.93
N PHE A 58 -7.04 8.97 26.84
CA PHE A 58 -5.60 9.24 26.66
C PHE A 58 -5.32 9.78 25.25
N PHE A 59 -5.90 9.15 24.24
CA PHE A 59 -5.77 9.60 22.85
C PHE A 59 -6.33 11.01 22.64
N THR A 60 -7.52 11.28 23.20
CA THR A 60 -8.17 12.58 23.11
C THR A 60 -7.36 13.67 23.79
N GLU A 61 -6.81 13.39 24.97
CA GLU A 61 -6.04 14.36 25.73
C GLU A 61 -4.69 14.68 25.06
N VAL A 62 -4.02 13.73 24.38
CA VAL A 62 -2.83 14.02 23.55
C VAL A 62 -3.16 15.10 22.52
N PHE A 63 -4.21 14.89 21.72
CA PHE A 63 -4.58 15.85 20.69
C PHE A 63 -5.15 17.15 21.25
N THR A 64 -5.80 17.11 22.41
CA THR A 64 -6.24 18.31 23.12
C THR A 64 -5.05 19.20 23.49
N GLN A 65 -3.97 18.61 24.02
CA GLN A 65 -2.75 19.36 24.35
C GLN A 65 -2.02 19.90 23.11
N CYS A 66 -2.13 19.22 21.96
CA CYS A 66 -1.64 19.73 20.67
C CYS A 66 -2.54 20.81 20.03
N GLY A 67 -3.70 21.14 20.60
CA GLY A 67 -4.65 22.09 20.01
C GLY A 67 -5.46 21.53 18.84
N CYS A 68 -5.70 20.21 18.85
CA CYS A 68 -6.54 19.48 17.90
C CYS A 68 -7.85 19.01 18.57
N THR A 69 -8.83 18.64 17.75
CA THR A 69 -10.12 18.08 18.19
C THR A 69 -10.27 16.64 17.70
N VAL A 70 -10.82 15.76 18.53
CA VAL A 70 -11.10 14.37 18.19
C VAL A 70 -12.61 14.13 18.16
N ASP A 71 -13.11 13.62 17.04
CA ASP A 71 -14.47 13.16 16.83
C ASP A 71 -14.49 11.63 16.76
N TRP A 72 -15.11 10.96 17.73
CA TRP A 72 -15.13 9.50 17.83
C TRP A 72 -16.34 8.90 17.11
N HIS A 73 -16.09 7.92 16.25
CA HIS A 73 -17.13 7.17 15.52
C HIS A 73 -17.52 5.87 16.25
N LEU A 74 -16.68 5.41 17.17
CA LEU A 74 -16.90 4.24 18.01
C LEU A 74 -16.74 4.63 19.49
N SER A 75 -17.48 3.97 20.37
CA SER A 75 -17.40 4.14 21.81
C SER A 75 -16.26 3.33 22.45
N GLU A 76 -15.81 3.77 23.62
CA GLU A 76 -14.90 2.99 24.47
C GLU A 76 -15.48 1.58 24.73
N GLY A 77 -14.63 0.55 24.65
CA GLY A 77 -15.04 -0.85 24.81
C GLY A 77 -15.67 -1.49 23.57
N ALA A 78 -15.82 -0.77 22.45
CA ALA A 78 -16.35 -1.34 21.22
C ALA A 78 -15.42 -2.44 20.66
N ALA A 79 -16.02 -3.56 20.22
CA ALA A 79 -15.31 -4.58 19.47
C ALA A 79 -15.05 -4.11 18.03
N VAL A 80 -13.82 -4.28 17.57
CA VAL A 80 -13.39 -3.99 16.19
C VAL A 80 -12.94 -5.28 15.51
N ALA A 81 -13.40 -5.51 14.28
CA ALA A 81 -13.06 -6.69 13.49
C ALA A 81 -12.88 -6.34 11.99
N PRO A 82 -11.79 -5.63 11.63
CA PRO A 82 -11.54 -5.25 10.23
C PRO A 82 -11.22 -6.47 9.34
N THR A 83 -11.50 -6.35 8.05
CA THR A 83 -11.09 -7.36 7.04
C THR A 83 -9.91 -6.85 6.21
N PRO A 84 -9.09 -7.74 5.59
CA PRO A 84 -7.98 -7.31 4.74
C PRO A 84 -8.44 -6.33 3.65
N GLY A 85 -7.81 -5.16 3.60
CA GLY A 85 -8.18 -4.09 2.67
C GLY A 85 -9.36 -3.21 3.09
N ASN A 86 -10.05 -3.50 4.20
CA ASN A 86 -11.17 -2.72 4.71
C ASN A 86 -11.01 -2.39 6.21
N PRO A 87 -10.18 -1.40 6.55
CA PRO A 87 -9.99 -0.97 7.93
C PRO A 87 -11.24 -0.25 8.47
N ILE A 88 -11.53 -0.41 9.76
CA ILE A 88 -12.69 0.23 10.39
C ILE A 88 -12.33 1.65 10.79
N ARG A 89 -13.14 2.63 10.40
CA ARG A 89 -12.98 4.03 10.82
C ARG A 89 -13.41 4.19 12.29
N VAL A 90 -12.49 4.66 13.14
CA VAL A 90 -12.68 4.75 14.60
C VAL A 90 -12.89 6.18 15.07
N ALA A 91 -12.12 7.12 14.53
CA ALA A 91 -12.18 8.53 14.91
C ALA A 91 -11.72 9.44 13.76
N THR A 92 -11.91 10.74 13.94
CA THR A 92 -11.45 11.79 13.04
C THR A 92 -10.84 12.90 13.88
N VAL A 93 -9.59 13.27 13.55
CA VAL A 93 -8.83 14.28 14.27
C VAL A 93 -8.65 15.48 13.37
N SER A 94 -9.00 16.68 13.85
CA SER A 94 -8.89 17.92 13.08
C SER A 94 -8.04 18.94 13.82
N GLY A 95 -7.24 19.70 13.07
CA GLY A 95 -6.39 20.75 13.62
C GLY A 95 -5.24 21.16 12.69
N PRO A 96 -4.29 21.97 13.18
CA PRO A 96 -3.13 22.36 12.38
C PRO A 96 -2.28 21.15 11.98
N THR A 97 -1.84 21.07 10.72
CA THR A 97 -1.10 19.91 10.18
C THR A 97 0.08 19.50 11.06
N ARG A 98 0.97 20.42 11.44
CA ARG A 98 2.09 20.13 12.33
C ARG A 98 1.66 19.57 13.70
N GLN A 99 0.52 20.00 14.24
CA GLN A 99 0.03 19.55 15.54
C GLN A 99 -0.61 18.16 15.45
N LEU A 100 -1.25 17.84 14.33
CA LEU A 100 -1.73 16.49 14.03
C LEU A 100 -0.58 15.50 13.98
N LEU A 101 0.51 15.85 13.30
CA LEU A 101 1.69 14.98 13.17
C LEU A 101 2.49 14.89 14.48
N LEU A 102 2.61 15.99 15.24
CA LEU A 102 3.26 16.00 16.55
C LEU A 102 2.56 15.04 17.54
N GLY A 103 1.23 15.09 17.60
CA GLY A 103 0.45 14.25 18.51
C GLY A 103 0.30 12.80 18.04
N GLU A 104 0.57 12.51 16.76
CA GLU A 104 0.30 11.21 16.14
C GLU A 104 0.95 10.09 16.95
N ARG A 105 2.29 10.00 16.96
CA ARG A 105 2.99 8.82 17.46
C ARG A 105 2.67 8.53 18.93
N VAL A 106 2.64 9.56 19.77
CA VAL A 106 2.28 9.44 21.20
C VAL A 106 0.86 8.91 21.37
N ALA A 107 -0.12 9.45 20.64
CA ALA A 107 -1.50 9.03 20.71
C ALA A 107 -1.69 7.58 20.23
N LEU A 108 -1.06 7.20 19.09
CA LEU A 108 -1.15 5.83 18.56
C LEU A 108 -0.51 4.83 19.54
N ASN A 109 0.67 5.15 20.08
CA ASN A 109 1.39 4.30 21.02
C ASN A 109 0.59 4.04 22.30
N ALA A 110 -0.12 5.06 22.80
CA ALA A 110 -0.94 4.94 23.99
C ALA A 110 -2.21 4.10 23.73
N LEU A 111 -2.94 4.42 22.65
CA LEU A 111 -4.18 3.73 22.28
C LEU A 111 -3.93 2.26 21.92
N ALA A 112 -2.88 1.96 21.15
CA ALA A 112 -2.53 0.61 20.74
C ALA A 112 -2.22 -0.32 21.91
N ARG A 113 -1.47 0.18 22.91
CA ARG A 113 -1.17 -0.58 24.14
C ARG A 113 -2.41 -0.75 25.01
N CYS A 114 -3.18 0.32 25.22
CA CYS A 114 -4.40 0.25 26.01
C CYS A 114 -5.42 -0.74 25.40
N SER A 115 -5.66 -0.64 24.09
CA SER A 115 -6.54 -1.54 23.34
C SER A 115 -6.02 -2.98 23.35
N GLY A 116 -4.70 -3.19 23.25
CA GLY A 116 -4.11 -4.53 23.35
C GLY A 116 -4.33 -5.18 24.72
N VAL A 117 -4.19 -4.42 25.81
CA VAL A 117 -4.49 -4.91 27.17
C VAL A 117 -5.99 -5.18 27.35
N ALA A 118 -6.86 -4.31 26.85
CA ALA A 118 -8.31 -4.52 26.89
C ALA A 118 -8.73 -5.76 26.10
N THR A 119 -8.16 -5.96 24.92
CA THR A 119 -8.39 -7.15 24.08
C THR A 119 -7.96 -8.41 24.80
N ALA A 120 -6.74 -8.46 25.34
CA ALA A 120 -6.25 -9.62 26.06
C ALA A 120 -7.07 -9.92 27.33
N SER A 121 -7.53 -8.87 28.02
CA SER A 121 -8.40 -8.99 29.19
C SER A 121 -9.76 -9.56 28.80
N ASN A 122 -10.40 -9.01 27.76
CA ASN A 122 -11.69 -9.47 27.27
C ASN A 122 -11.64 -10.91 26.78
N GLU A 123 -10.62 -11.28 25.99
CA GLU A 123 -10.42 -12.68 25.56
C GLU A 123 -10.30 -13.63 26.75
N MET A 124 -9.57 -13.26 27.80
CA MET A 124 -9.46 -14.07 29.01
C MET A 124 -10.78 -14.13 29.78
N VAL A 125 -11.53 -13.02 29.88
CA VAL A 125 -12.87 -13.00 30.49
C VAL A 125 -13.80 -13.96 29.74
N GLU A 126 -13.87 -13.87 28.41
CA GLU A 126 -14.69 -14.75 27.59
C GLU A 126 -14.29 -16.23 27.75
N LEU A 127 -12.99 -16.52 27.81
CA LEU A 127 -12.49 -17.87 28.03
C LEU A 127 -12.90 -18.44 29.39
N VAL A 128 -12.74 -17.67 30.48
CA VAL A 128 -13.13 -18.16 31.82
C VAL A 128 -14.64 -18.26 31.97
N ARG A 129 -15.41 -17.34 31.37
CA ARG A 129 -16.89 -17.41 31.37
C ARG A 129 -17.40 -18.58 30.54
N GLY A 130 -16.82 -18.82 29.37
CA GLY A 130 -17.09 -20.00 28.54
C GLY A 130 -16.73 -21.33 29.21
N ALA A 131 -15.77 -21.32 30.14
CA ALA A 131 -15.45 -22.46 31.00
C ALA A 131 -16.36 -22.59 32.24
N GLY A 132 -17.34 -21.69 32.41
CA GLY A 132 -18.30 -21.70 33.52
C GLY A 132 -17.80 -21.04 34.82
N TYR A 133 -16.65 -20.36 34.81
CA TYR A 133 -16.16 -19.64 35.98
C TYR A 133 -16.93 -18.33 36.16
N THR A 134 -17.52 -18.11 37.33
CA THR A 134 -18.33 -16.93 37.67
C THR A 134 -17.59 -15.92 38.57
N GLY A 135 -16.37 -16.24 39.01
CA GLY A 135 -15.57 -15.40 39.89
C GLY A 135 -14.90 -14.22 39.18
N ILE A 136 -14.09 -13.47 39.93
CA ILE A 136 -13.42 -12.25 39.48
C ILE A 136 -12.12 -12.62 38.74
N LEU A 137 -12.00 -12.21 37.48
CA LEU A 137 -10.72 -12.25 36.78
C LEU A 137 -9.98 -10.94 37.03
N ALA A 138 -8.78 -11.02 37.60
CA ALA A 138 -8.03 -9.83 38.02
C ALA A 138 -6.65 -9.72 37.34
N GLY A 139 -6.22 -8.48 37.07
CA GLY A 139 -4.87 -8.16 36.65
C GLY A 139 -3.86 -8.15 37.80
N THR A 140 -2.65 -7.62 37.55
CA THR A 140 -1.57 -7.58 38.56
C THR A 140 -0.85 -6.24 38.58
N ARG A 141 0.18 -6.09 39.43
CA ARG A 141 1.11 -4.94 39.40
C ARG A 141 2.32 -5.15 38.47
N LYS A 142 2.36 -6.26 37.72
CA LYS A 142 3.36 -6.53 36.68
C LYS A 142 3.01 -5.74 35.41
N THR A 143 3.10 -4.43 35.55
CA THR A 143 2.74 -3.42 34.56
C THR A 143 3.99 -2.67 34.11
N THR A 144 3.98 -2.10 32.92
CA THR A 144 5.10 -1.29 32.43
C THR A 144 5.34 -0.10 33.38
N PRO A 145 6.57 0.11 33.91
CA PRO A 145 6.88 1.26 34.75
C PRO A 145 6.53 2.58 34.05
N GLY A 146 5.87 3.50 34.76
CA GLY A 146 5.40 4.78 34.20
C GLY A 146 4.09 4.71 33.41
N PHE A 147 3.62 3.52 33.02
CA PHE A 147 2.45 3.35 32.14
C PHE A 147 1.26 2.62 32.80
N ARG A 148 1.35 2.36 34.11
CA ARG A 148 0.38 1.56 34.87
C ARG A 148 -1.07 2.05 34.76
N VAL A 149 -1.30 3.37 34.79
CA VAL A 149 -2.66 3.94 34.72
C VAL A 149 -3.36 3.51 33.43
N VAL A 150 -2.65 3.51 32.30
CA VAL A 150 -3.19 3.11 31.00
C VAL A 150 -3.48 1.61 30.95
N GLU A 151 -2.55 0.77 31.41
CA GLU A 151 -2.74 -0.68 31.40
C GLU A 151 -3.87 -1.13 32.32
N LYS A 152 -3.98 -0.53 33.53
CA LYS A 152 -5.07 -0.82 34.47
C LYS A 152 -6.42 -0.35 33.93
N TYR A 153 -6.47 0.81 33.27
CA TYR A 153 -7.67 1.28 32.59
C TYR A 153 -8.08 0.31 31.48
N GLY A 154 -7.13 -0.14 30.65
CA GLY A 154 -7.37 -1.15 29.62
C GLY A 154 -7.94 -2.46 30.19
N MET A 155 -7.46 -2.93 31.34
CA MET A 155 -8.03 -4.11 32.03
C MET A 155 -9.52 -3.91 32.36
N LEU A 156 -9.88 -2.75 32.93
CA LEU A 156 -11.26 -2.42 33.28
C LEU A 156 -12.18 -2.37 32.05
N VAL A 157 -11.73 -1.71 30.97
CA VAL A 157 -12.48 -1.65 29.70
C VAL A 157 -12.66 -3.03 29.10
N GLY A 158 -11.66 -3.91 29.20
CA GLY A 158 -11.75 -5.31 28.79
C GLY A 158 -12.61 -6.20 29.69
N GLY A 159 -13.16 -5.66 30.79
CA GLY A 159 -14.03 -6.39 31.72
C GLY A 159 -13.31 -7.16 32.83
N ALA A 160 -11.98 -6.99 32.97
CA ALA A 160 -11.20 -7.57 34.06
C ALA A 160 -11.06 -6.58 35.23
N ASP A 161 -10.99 -7.11 36.46
CA ASP A 161 -10.69 -6.30 37.63
C ASP A 161 -9.24 -5.81 37.57
N ALA A 162 -9.03 -4.51 37.74
CA ALA A 162 -7.70 -3.93 37.71
C ALA A 162 -6.79 -4.49 38.81
N HIS A 163 -7.34 -5.05 39.89
CA HIS A 163 -6.67 -5.40 41.12
C HIS A 163 -6.02 -4.18 41.79
N ARG A 164 -5.34 -4.37 42.92
CA ARG A 164 -4.59 -3.29 43.60
C ARG A 164 -3.70 -2.51 42.63
N HIS A 165 -3.83 -1.19 42.67
CA HIS A 165 -3.12 -0.29 41.76
C HIS A 165 -1.63 -0.18 42.15
N ASP A 166 -1.36 0.02 43.44
CA ASP A 166 -0.02 0.21 43.98
C ASP A 166 0.15 -0.48 45.36
N LEU A 167 1.20 -0.10 46.10
CA LEU A 167 1.49 -0.66 47.42
C LEU A 167 0.58 -0.09 48.53
N SER A 168 -0.10 1.03 48.28
CA SER A 168 -0.98 1.71 49.22
C SER A 168 -2.44 1.28 49.09
N SER A 169 -2.85 0.73 47.93
CA SER A 169 -4.25 0.35 47.70
C SER A 169 -4.71 -0.85 48.54
N MET A 170 -3.80 -1.77 48.86
CA MET A 170 -4.06 -2.96 49.69
C MET A 170 -2.75 -3.55 50.20
N ILE A 171 -2.74 -4.04 51.44
CA ILE A 171 -1.59 -4.72 52.03
C ILE A 171 -1.56 -6.16 51.51
N MET A 172 -0.49 -6.55 50.81
CA MET A 172 -0.26 -7.93 50.37
C MET A 172 1.00 -8.44 51.03
N LEU A 173 0.86 -9.50 51.82
CA LEU A 173 1.93 -10.19 52.50
C LEU A 173 2.33 -11.42 51.66
N LYS A 174 3.51 -11.33 51.05
CA LYS A 174 4.13 -12.43 50.29
C LYS A 174 5.03 -13.28 51.19
N ASP A 175 5.46 -14.44 50.67
CA ASP A 175 6.52 -15.30 51.22
C ASP A 175 7.65 -14.55 51.95
N ASN A 176 8.25 -13.55 51.32
CA ASN A 176 9.37 -12.78 51.84
C ASN A 176 8.99 -11.92 53.06
N HIS A 177 7.73 -11.46 53.14
CA HIS A 177 7.24 -10.68 54.27
C HIS A 177 6.98 -11.59 55.48
N ILE A 178 6.42 -12.78 55.22
CA ILE A 178 6.18 -13.79 56.24
C ILE A 178 7.52 -14.26 56.80
N TRP A 179 8.47 -14.61 55.93
CA TRP A 179 9.84 -14.96 56.31
C TRP A 179 10.51 -13.89 57.17
N ALA A 180 10.43 -12.61 56.77
CA ALA A 180 11.04 -11.50 57.52
C ALA A 180 10.40 -11.25 58.89
N ARG A 181 9.13 -11.64 59.08
CA ARG A 181 8.39 -11.48 60.35
C ARG A 181 8.40 -12.72 61.23
N GLY A 182 8.69 -13.90 60.67
CA GLY A 182 8.82 -15.17 61.37
C GLY A 182 7.55 -16.03 61.41
N SER A 183 6.36 -15.46 61.21
CA SER A 183 5.10 -16.23 61.05
C SER A 183 4.01 -15.44 60.32
N ILE A 184 3.02 -16.15 59.77
CA ILE A 184 1.87 -15.55 59.10
C ILE A 184 1.06 -14.72 60.10
N THR A 185 0.79 -15.28 61.28
CA THR A 185 0.01 -14.61 62.33
C THR A 185 0.59 -13.25 62.71
N GLU A 186 1.90 -13.17 62.94
CA GLU A 186 2.54 -11.92 63.36
C GLU A 186 2.66 -10.91 62.22
N ALA A 187 2.78 -11.39 60.97
CA ALA A 187 2.74 -10.53 59.79
C ALA A 187 1.35 -9.90 59.61
N VAL A 188 0.27 -10.69 59.71
CA VAL A 188 -1.11 -10.21 59.56
C VAL A 188 -1.49 -9.25 60.69
N LYS A 189 -1.15 -9.55 61.95
CA LYS A 189 -1.38 -8.62 63.08
C LYS A 189 -0.63 -7.30 62.89
N ALA A 190 0.62 -7.35 62.42
CA ALA A 190 1.40 -6.14 62.15
C ALA A 190 0.77 -5.32 61.00
N ALA A 191 0.36 -5.97 59.91
CA ALA A 191 -0.36 -5.34 58.81
C ALA A 191 -1.67 -4.69 59.29
N ARG A 192 -2.45 -5.37 60.12
CA ARG A 192 -3.72 -4.85 60.66
C ARG A 192 -3.53 -3.61 61.53
N LYS A 193 -2.44 -3.52 62.29
CA LYS A 193 -2.12 -2.32 63.09
C LYS A 193 -1.89 -1.09 62.23
N VAL A 194 -1.32 -1.23 61.04
CA VAL A 194 -1.02 -0.11 60.13
C VAL A 194 -2.18 0.16 59.17
N GLY A 195 -2.78 -0.88 58.59
CA GLY A 195 -3.88 -0.74 57.63
C GLY A 195 -5.25 -0.44 58.26
N GLY A 196 -5.38 -0.70 59.57
CA GLY A 196 -6.62 -0.48 60.32
C GLY A 196 -7.81 -1.24 59.73
N PHE A 197 -8.98 -0.61 59.75
CA PHE A 197 -10.21 -1.13 59.15
C PHE A 197 -10.36 -0.80 57.66
N ALA A 198 -9.55 0.14 57.13
CA ALA A 198 -9.73 0.71 55.80
C ALA A 198 -9.04 -0.10 54.70
N LEU A 199 -7.89 -0.72 55.00
CA LEU A 199 -7.15 -1.52 54.02
C LEU A 199 -7.42 -3.01 54.21
N LYS A 200 -7.68 -3.69 53.08
CA LYS A 200 -7.71 -5.15 53.04
C LYS A 200 -6.29 -5.72 53.22
N ILE A 201 -6.22 -6.92 53.78
CA ILE A 201 -5.01 -7.69 53.95
C ILE A 201 -5.13 -8.98 53.13
N GLU A 202 -4.26 -9.12 52.15
CA GLU A 202 -4.08 -10.31 51.35
C GLU A 202 -2.82 -11.06 51.79
N VAL A 203 -2.89 -12.39 51.89
CA VAL A 203 -1.75 -13.22 52.29
C VAL A 203 -1.52 -14.32 51.27
N GLU A 204 -0.29 -14.44 50.79
CA GLU A 204 0.18 -15.53 49.92
C GLU A 204 0.60 -16.73 50.78
N VAL A 205 0.03 -17.89 50.47
CA VAL A 205 0.26 -19.13 51.21
C VAL A 205 0.47 -20.29 50.24
N ASP A 206 1.27 -21.27 50.67
CA ASP A 206 1.67 -22.46 49.90
C ASP A 206 1.09 -23.76 50.46
N SER A 207 0.27 -23.68 51.52
CA SER A 207 -0.31 -24.81 52.26
C SER A 207 -1.70 -24.48 52.81
N GLU A 208 -2.51 -25.52 53.04
CA GLU A 208 -3.85 -25.37 53.65
C GLU A 208 -3.75 -24.89 55.09
N GLU A 209 -2.74 -25.34 55.83
CA GLU A 209 -2.46 -24.92 57.20
C GLU A 209 -2.09 -23.43 57.25
N GLY A 210 -1.28 -22.96 56.30
CA GLY A 210 -0.96 -21.53 56.17
C GLY A 210 -2.19 -20.69 55.82
N ALA A 211 -3.10 -21.21 54.99
CA ALA A 211 -4.37 -20.57 54.70
C ALA A 211 -5.24 -20.42 55.95
N ASP A 212 -5.37 -21.50 56.74
CA ASP A 212 -6.12 -21.49 57.99
C ASP A 212 -5.51 -20.50 59.01
N GLU A 213 -4.17 -20.48 59.14
CA GLU A 213 -3.45 -19.51 59.99
C GLU A 213 -3.72 -18.05 59.56
N ALA A 214 -3.67 -17.77 58.25
CA ALA A 214 -3.94 -16.43 57.71
C ALA A 214 -5.38 -15.97 58.00
N ILE A 215 -6.36 -16.88 57.83
CA ILE A 215 -7.79 -16.59 58.07
C ILE A 215 -8.02 -16.31 59.55
N GLU A 216 -7.48 -17.14 60.45
CA GLU A 216 -7.53 -16.93 61.90
C GLU A 216 -6.92 -15.58 62.30
N ALA A 217 -5.75 -15.25 61.74
CA ALA A 217 -5.00 -14.06 62.10
C ALA A 217 -5.65 -12.75 61.66
N GLY A 218 -6.62 -12.79 60.73
CA GLY A 218 -7.33 -11.57 60.30
C GLY A 218 -7.25 -11.23 58.82
N ALA A 219 -6.76 -12.12 57.96
CA ALA A 219 -6.70 -11.87 56.52
C ALA A 219 -8.11 -11.69 55.91
N ASP A 220 -8.20 -10.83 54.90
CA ASP A 220 -9.41 -10.56 54.11
C ASP A 220 -9.41 -11.37 52.81
N VAL A 221 -8.21 -11.63 52.27
CA VAL A 221 -7.97 -12.40 51.05
C VAL A 221 -6.84 -13.40 51.31
N VAL A 222 -6.99 -14.64 50.86
CA VAL A 222 -5.93 -15.66 50.89
C VAL A 222 -5.61 -16.08 49.47
N MET A 223 -4.37 -15.87 49.06
CA MET A 223 -3.83 -16.30 47.78
C MET A 223 -3.17 -17.67 47.93
N LEU A 224 -3.71 -18.66 47.23
CA LEU A 224 -3.12 -19.99 47.12
C LEU A 224 -2.09 -19.97 45.99
N ASP A 225 -0.80 -19.88 46.34
CA ASP A 225 0.33 -19.87 45.39
C ASP A 225 0.98 -21.26 45.29
N ASN A 226 1.44 -21.63 44.10
CA ASN A 226 2.05 -22.94 43.79
C ASN A 226 1.18 -24.20 43.98
N PHE A 227 -0.14 -24.06 44.09
CA PHE A 227 -1.05 -25.21 44.04
C PHE A 227 -1.32 -25.62 42.57
N GLY A 228 -0.97 -26.86 42.20
CA GLY A 228 -1.21 -27.38 40.85
C GLY A 228 -2.64 -27.93 40.65
N GLY A 229 -3.24 -27.65 39.48
CA GLY A 229 -4.42 -28.34 38.94
C GLY A 229 -5.53 -28.72 39.94
N GLU A 230 -5.74 -30.04 40.12
CA GLU A 230 -6.74 -30.59 41.05
C GLU A 230 -6.45 -30.29 42.53
N GLY A 231 -5.17 -30.18 42.92
CA GLY A 231 -4.76 -29.88 44.30
C GLY A 231 -5.29 -28.52 44.78
N LEU A 232 -5.30 -27.51 43.90
CA LEU A 232 -5.88 -26.21 44.19
C LEU A 232 -7.39 -26.28 44.47
N LYS A 233 -8.13 -27.14 43.75
CA LYS A 233 -9.59 -27.31 43.95
C LYS A 233 -9.89 -28.00 45.27
N ILE A 234 -9.13 -29.04 45.60
CA ILE A 234 -9.26 -29.77 46.85
C ILE A 234 -9.00 -28.82 48.02
N ALA A 235 -7.88 -28.09 47.97
CA ALA A 235 -7.52 -27.12 49.01
C ALA A 235 -8.57 -26.02 49.16
N ALA A 236 -8.99 -25.38 48.05
CA ALA A 236 -9.99 -24.33 48.10
C ALA A 236 -11.35 -24.82 48.65
N LYS A 237 -11.78 -26.03 48.27
CA LYS A 237 -13.02 -26.64 48.79
C LYS A 237 -12.91 -26.99 50.28
N ALA A 238 -11.77 -27.55 50.69
CA ALA A 238 -11.50 -27.91 52.08
C ALA A 238 -11.46 -26.66 52.97
N ILE A 239 -10.73 -25.62 52.58
CA ILE A 239 -10.67 -24.33 53.28
C ILE A 239 -12.07 -23.72 53.37
N ARG A 240 -12.83 -23.65 52.27
CA ARG A 240 -14.21 -23.14 52.30
C ARG A 240 -15.09 -23.91 53.27
N GLY A 241 -15.06 -25.24 53.24
CA GLY A 241 -15.86 -26.08 54.13
C GLY A 241 -15.49 -25.89 55.60
N ARG A 242 -14.20 -25.71 55.92
CA ARG A 242 -13.75 -25.45 57.30
C ARG A 242 -14.20 -24.08 57.83
N TRP A 243 -14.29 -23.08 56.95
CA TRP A 243 -14.58 -21.68 57.29
C TRP A 243 -16.00 -21.21 56.99
N GLU A 244 -16.83 -22.07 56.39
CA GLU A 244 -18.23 -21.80 56.09
C GLU A 244 -18.99 -21.38 57.36
N GLY A 245 -19.68 -20.23 57.30
CA GLY A 245 -20.43 -19.67 58.43
C GLY A 245 -19.59 -19.09 59.58
N LYS A 246 -18.24 -19.19 59.54
CA LYS A 246 -17.35 -18.65 60.58
C LYS A 246 -16.82 -17.26 60.22
N LYS A 247 -16.23 -17.12 59.02
CA LYS A 247 -15.64 -15.87 58.55
C LYS A 247 -15.64 -15.80 57.03
N GLY A 248 -16.04 -14.66 56.47
CA GLY A 248 -15.95 -14.43 55.03
C GLY A 248 -14.52 -14.12 54.62
N VAL A 249 -13.93 -14.97 53.77
CA VAL A 249 -12.61 -14.75 53.15
C VAL A 249 -12.72 -14.91 51.64
N LEU A 250 -12.05 -14.03 50.89
CA LEU A 250 -11.89 -14.19 49.44
C LEU A 250 -10.71 -15.12 49.19
N LEU A 251 -10.94 -16.22 48.47
CA LEU A 251 -9.84 -17.06 47.99
C LEU A 251 -9.40 -16.58 46.61
N GLU A 252 -8.11 -16.34 46.47
CA GLU A 252 -7.47 -15.98 45.23
C GLU A 252 -6.57 -17.11 44.73
N CYS A 253 -6.60 -17.39 43.43
CA CYS A 253 -5.64 -18.26 42.77
C CYS A 253 -4.62 -17.45 41.95
N SER A 254 -3.33 -17.75 42.12
CA SER A 254 -2.25 -17.14 41.35
C SER A 254 -1.25 -18.21 40.90
N GLY A 255 -0.75 -18.08 39.67
CA GLY A 255 0.20 -19.04 39.08
C GLY A 255 -0.14 -19.38 37.63
N GLY A 256 0.48 -18.65 36.70
CA GLY A 256 0.59 -19.09 35.30
C GLY A 256 -0.71 -19.25 34.51
N LEU A 257 -1.83 -18.63 34.88
CA LEU A 257 -3.05 -18.65 34.06
C LEU A 257 -2.77 -18.06 32.68
N THR A 258 -2.85 -18.90 31.64
CA THR A 258 -2.66 -18.56 30.23
C THR A 258 -3.88 -18.98 29.42
N ARG A 259 -3.91 -18.62 28.13
CA ARG A 259 -5.01 -19.00 27.21
C ARG A 259 -5.09 -20.51 27.05
N GLU A 260 -3.96 -21.20 27.12
CA GLU A 260 -3.82 -22.62 26.88
C GLU A 260 -4.33 -23.45 28.08
N ASN A 261 -4.05 -23.00 29.31
CA ASN A 261 -4.45 -23.71 30.53
C ASN A 261 -5.75 -23.22 31.17
N VAL A 262 -6.39 -22.17 30.63
CA VAL A 262 -7.69 -21.66 31.13
C VAL A 262 -8.81 -22.71 31.09
N ARG A 263 -8.72 -23.69 30.19
CA ARG A 263 -9.69 -24.80 30.09
C ARG A 263 -9.40 -25.94 31.08
N GLU A 264 -8.14 -26.12 31.44
CA GLU A 264 -7.69 -27.09 32.46
C GLU A 264 -7.96 -26.55 33.87
N CYS A 265 -7.96 -25.22 33.98
CA CYS A 265 -8.67 -24.45 34.99
C CYS A 265 -10.20 -24.64 34.87
N ARG A 266 -10.68 -25.90 34.87
CA ARG A 266 -12.05 -26.25 35.26
C ARG A 266 -12.23 -25.88 36.73
N TYR A 267 -12.23 -24.60 37.05
CA TYR A 267 -12.67 -24.06 38.33
C TYR A 267 -14.20 -24.20 38.39
N HIS A 268 -14.70 -25.43 38.39
CA HIS A 268 -16.05 -25.72 38.86
C HIS A 268 -16.02 -25.51 40.37
N PHE A 269 -16.25 -24.26 40.78
CA PHE A 269 -16.85 -24.03 42.07
C PHE A 269 -18.36 -24.22 41.90
N ASP A 270 -18.89 -25.14 42.70
CA ASP A 270 -20.27 -25.61 42.82
C ASP A 270 -21.32 -24.48 42.64
N GLU A 271 -22.54 -24.78 42.18
CA GLU A 271 -23.64 -23.82 41.96
C GLU A 271 -24.02 -22.98 43.20
N ARG A 272 -23.46 -23.32 44.36
CA ARG A 272 -23.57 -22.60 45.64
C ARG A 272 -22.59 -21.42 45.79
N ASP A 273 -21.65 -21.24 44.87
CA ASP A 273 -20.68 -20.14 44.95
C ASP A 273 -21.34 -18.81 44.54
N SER A 274 -21.60 -17.96 45.53
CA SER A 274 -22.12 -16.61 45.28
C SER A 274 -21.13 -15.80 44.43
N PRO A 275 -21.59 -15.01 43.44
CA PRO A 275 -20.73 -14.14 42.64
C PRO A 275 -19.81 -13.29 43.54
N GLY A 276 -18.50 -13.28 43.26
CA GLY A 276 -17.52 -12.44 43.98
C GLY A 276 -16.80 -13.06 45.18
N ARG A 277 -16.99 -14.36 45.48
CA ARG A 277 -16.25 -15.06 46.55
C ARG A 277 -14.93 -15.71 46.12
N THR A 278 -14.60 -15.72 44.84
CA THR A 278 -13.34 -16.22 44.27
C THR A 278 -12.75 -15.22 43.30
N ALA A 279 -11.42 -15.12 43.28
CA ALA A 279 -10.68 -14.34 42.30
C ALA A 279 -9.52 -15.18 41.71
N CYS A 280 -9.15 -14.91 40.46
CA CYS A 280 -7.97 -15.53 39.84
C CYS A 280 -7.20 -14.51 39.01
N ARG A 281 -5.86 -14.59 39.05
CA ARG A 281 -4.96 -13.67 38.34
C ARG A 281 -4.48 -14.22 37.01
N PHE A 282 -4.45 -13.35 36.02
CA PHE A 282 -3.73 -13.59 34.77
C PHE A 282 -2.60 -12.58 34.58
N LEU A 283 -1.60 -12.96 33.80
CA LEU A 283 -0.62 -12.01 33.29
C LEU A 283 -1.20 -11.34 32.04
N SER A 284 -1.41 -10.02 32.09
CA SER A 284 -1.64 -9.29 30.84
C SER A 284 -0.34 -9.33 30.04
N GLN A 285 -0.33 -10.07 28.93
CA GLN A 285 0.78 -10.01 28.00
C GLN A 285 0.81 -8.61 27.37
N ASN A 286 2.00 -8.01 27.27
CA ASN A 286 2.23 -6.80 26.47
C ASN A 286 1.92 -7.13 25.01
N ARG A 287 0.68 -6.90 24.59
CA ARG A 287 0.28 -6.93 23.18
C ARG A 287 0.03 -5.49 22.76
N SER A 288 0.71 -5.06 21.72
CA SER A 288 0.25 -3.93 20.92
C SER A 288 -0.76 -4.46 19.92
N LEU A 289 -1.93 -3.82 19.81
CA LEU A 289 -2.75 -4.00 18.63
C LEU A 289 -2.04 -3.25 17.48
N ASP A 290 -1.87 -3.86 16.30
CA ASP A 290 -1.37 -3.14 15.13
C ASP A 290 -2.44 -2.15 14.67
N ILE A 291 -2.33 -0.95 15.21
CA ILE A 291 -3.03 0.27 14.84
C ILE A 291 -1.95 1.35 14.97
N LEU A 292 -1.54 2.10 13.94
CA LEU A 292 -2.30 3.10 13.21
C LEU A 292 -1.35 3.76 12.19
N SER A 293 -1.87 4.21 11.06
CA SER A 293 -1.25 5.32 10.31
C SER A 293 -2.28 6.45 10.29
N ALA A 294 -1.87 7.68 10.59
CA ALA A 294 -2.62 8.84 10.12
C ALA A 294 -2.42 8.91 8.61
N THR A 295 -3.20 8.13 7.86
CA THR A 295 -3.24 8.36 6.42
C THR A 295 -4.04 9.64 6.24
N THR A 296 -3.39 10.70 5.74
CA THR A 296 -4.09 11.63 4.83
C THR A 296 -4.90 10.73 3.91
N MET A 297 -6.24 10.87 3.87
CA MET A 297 -7.10 9.96 3.09
C MET A 297 -6.39 9.59 1.80
N SER A 298 -5.99 8.30 1.68
CA SER A 298 -5.44 7.82 0.43
C SER A 298 -6.46 8.18 -0.65
N PRO A 299 -6.03 8.79 -1.77
CA PRO A 299 -6.96 9.22 -2.79
C PRO A 299 -7.90 8.08 -3.17
N THR A 300 -9.19 8.38 -3.32
CA THR A 300 -10.11 7.42 -3.93
C THR A 300 -9.67 7.19 -5.38
N ASN A 301 -9.42 5.94 -5.75
CA ASN A 301 -9.08 5.57 -7.12
C ASN A 301 -10.32 5.03 -7.85
N THR A 302 -10.46 5.42 -9.10
CA THR A 302 -11.53 4.98 -10.02
C THR A 302 -10.86 4.47 -11.30
N ALA A 303 -11.39 3.42 -11.91
CA ALA A 303 -10.88 2.86 -13.15
C ALA A 303 -11.98 2.51 -14.15
N ALA A 304 -11.62 2.49 -15.43
CA ALA A 304 -12.43 1.88 -16.49
C ALA A 304 -12.07 0.40 -16.61
N TRP A 305 -12.96 -0.46 -16.12
CA TRP A 305 -12.75 -1.90 -16.04
C TRP A 305 -13.21 -2.61 -17.30
N LEU A 306 -12.36 -3.49 -17.83
CA LEU A 306 -12.78 -4.57 -18.72
C LEU A 306 -13.19 -5.77 -17.85
N THR A 307 -14.49 -5.95 -17.68
CA THR A 307 -15.05 -6.85 -16.66
C THR A 307 -15.02 -8.34 -17.05
N ALA A 308 -15.04 -8.63 -18.34
CA ALA A 308 -15.02 -9.97 -18.89
C ALA A 308 -14.34 -9.98 -20.26
N GLU A 309 -13.93 -11.17 -20.69
CA GLU A 309 -13.42 -11.40 -22.04
C GLU A 309 -14.43 -10.96 -23.10
N LYS A 310 -13.94 -10.23 -24.12
CA LYS A 310 -14.75 -9.74 -25.25
C LYS A 310 -15.97 -8.91 -24.83
N SER A 311 -15.93 -8.27 -23.65
CA SER A 311 -16.98 -7.35 -23.21
C SER A 311 -17.11 -6.19 -24.20
N ALA A 312 -18.35 -5.88 -24.57
CA ALA A 312 -18.68 -4.83 -25.55
C ALA A 312 -18.30 -3.42 -25.07
N SER A 313 -18.19 -3.22 -23.75
CA SER A 313 -17.84 -1.93 -23.17
C SER A 313 -16.97 -2.06 -21.91
N LEU A 314 -16.23 -0.99 -21.61
CA LEU A 314 -15.62 -0.76 -20.31
C LEU A 314 -16.66 -0.23 -19.31
N THR A 315 -16.49 -0.57 -18.03
CA THR A 315 -17.34 -0.11 -16.93
C THR A 315 -16.51 0.72 -15.95
N VAL A 316 -16.87 1.99 -15.77
CA VAL A 316 -16.20 2.85 -14.79
C VAL A 316 -16.68 2.50 -13.38
N GLY A 317 -15.75 2.30 -12.46
CA GLY A 317 -16.07 1.99 -11.06
C GLY A 317 -14.87 2.13 -10.13
N PRO A 318 -15.09 1.92 -8.81
CA PRO A 318 -14.02 1.99 -7.83
C PRO A 318 -12.86 1.05 -8.17
N ALA A 319 -11.64 1.50 -7.91
CA ALA A 319 -10.44 0.69 -7.98
C ALA A 319 -9.61 0.84 -6.71
N PRO A 320 -8.80 -0.16 -6.32
CA PRO A 320 -7.90 -0.02 -5.19
C PRO A 320 -6.88 1.10 -5.45
N TYR A 321 -6.68 1.98 -4.46
CA TYR A 321 -5.47 2.79 -4.40
C TYR A 321 -4.36 1.93 -3.80
N THR A 322 -3.31 1.66 -4.57
CA THR A 322 -2.20 0.79 -4.14
C THR A 322 -0.95 1.64 -3.95
N PRO A 323 -0.35 1.67 -2.74
CA PRO A 323 0.93 2.35 -2.50
C PRO A 323 2.05 1.76 -3.37
N PRO A 324 3.07 2.56 -3.74
CA PRO A 324 4.16 2.07 -4.57
C PRO A 324 5.05 1.11 -3.78
N SER A 325 5.57 0.07 -4.45
CA SER A 325 6.72 -0.68 -3.94
C SER A 325 8.01 0.18 -3.98
N PRO A 326 9.13 -0.24 -3.36
CA PRO A 326 10.32 0.59 -3.24
C PRO A 326 10.84 1.23 -4.54
N THR A 327 10.67 0.59 -5.69
CA THR A 327 11.16 1.08 -7.02
C THR A 327 10.06 1.67 -7.90
N GLN A 328 8.86 1.83 -7.35
CA GLN A 328 7.69 2.32 -8.07
C GLN A 328 7.29 3.71 -7.59
N LEU A 329 6.45 4.35 -8.37
CA LEU A 329 5.77 5.58 -8.00
C LEU A 329 4.28 5.49 -8.36
N VAL A 330 3.47 6.30 -7.70
CA VAL A 330 2.06 6.47 -8.03
C VAL A 330 1.90 7.78 -8.78
N VAL A 331 1.29 7.72 -9.96
CA VAL A 331 0.98 8.88 -10.79
C VAL A 331 -0.52 9.12 -10.75
N ARG A 332 -0.92 10.36 -10.44
CA ARG A 332 -2.25 10.87 -10.73
C ARG A 332 -2.33 11.19 -12.21
N ASN A 333 -3.16 10.46 -12.92
CA ASN A 333 -3.27 10.56 -14.37
C ASN A 333 -4.07 11.81 -14.75
N HIS A 334 -3.55 12.58 -15.73
CA HIS A 334 -4.20 13.77 -16.28
C HIS A 334 -4.56 13.61 -17.76
N ALA A 335 -3.82 12.77 -18.49
CA ALA A 335 -4.13 12.40 -19.86
C ALA A 335 -3.68 10.97 -20.16
N LEU A 336 -4.49 10.29 -20.98
CA LEU A 336 -4.36 8.88 -21.32
C LEU A 336 -4.36 8.72 -22.83
N GLY A 337 -3.32 8.06 -23.37
CA GLY A 337 -3.25 7.74 -24.79
C GLY A 337 -4.00 6.45 -25.12
N ILE A 338 -4.76 6.44 -26.21
CA ILE A 338 -5.42 5.24 -26.73
C ILE A 338 -4.55 4.59 -27.79
N ASN A 339 -4.28 3.30 -27.63
CA ASN A 339 -3.47 2.52 -28.57
C ASN A 339 -4.30 1.45 -29.28
N LEU A 340 -3.78 0.96 -30.41
CA LEU A 340 -4.38 -0.13 -31.17
C LEU A 340 -4.57 -1.40 -30.31
N VAL A 341 -3.56 -1.70 -29.47
CA VAL A 341 -3.57 -2.88 -28.60
C VAL A 341 -4.70 -2.84 -27.57
N ASP A 342 -5.12 -1.65 -27.12
CA ASP A 342 -6.11 -1.51 -26.04
C ASP A 342 -7.48 -2.05 -26.48
N TRP A 343 -7.98 -1.57 -27.62
CA TRP A 343 -9.26 -2.07 -28.15
C TRP A 343 -9.11 -3.44 -28.84
N ALA A 344 -7.91 -3.80 -29.33
CA ALA A 344 -7.68 -5.14 -29.86
C ALA A 344 -7.78 -6.20 -28.76
N ILE A 345 -7.26 -5.93 -27.55
CA ILE A 345 -7.46 -6.79 -26.38
C ILE A 345 -8.95 -6.91 -26.05
N GLN A 346 -9.69 -5.80 -26.06
CA GLN A 346 -11.13 -5.82 -25.83
C GLN A 346 -11.87 -6.70 -26.86
N GLN A 347 -11.54 -6.64 -28.14
CA GLN A 347 -12.26 -7.39 -29.19
C GLN A 347 -11.83 -8.84 -29.34
N MET A 348 -10.54 -9.12 -29.17
CA MET A 348 -9.94 -10.43 -29.46
C MET A 348 -9.75 -11.27 -28.20
N GLY A 349 -9.61 -10.67 -27.02
CA GLY A 349 -9.44 -11.39 -25.77
C GLY A 349 -8.27 -12.39 -25.82
N SER A 350 -8.57 -13.63 -25.46
CA SER A 350 -7.59 -14.73 -25.46
C SER A 350 -7.03 -15.10 -26.83
N ASP A 351 -7.71 -14.73 -27.92
CA ASP A 351 -7.20 -14.92 -29.29
C ASP A 351 -5.98 -14.03 -29.58
N LEU A 352 -5.86 -12.91 -28.87
CA LEU A 352 -4.69 -12.04 -28.95
C LEU A 352 -3.68 -12.40 -27.86
N PHE A 353 -4.13 -12.42 -26.60
CA PHE A 353 -3.28 -12.73 -25.45
C PHE A 353 -4.00 -13.65 -24.46
N SER A 354 -3.62 -14.93 -24.46
CA SER A 354 -4.26 -15.98 -23.66
C SER A 354 -4.06 -15.83 -22.15
N TRP A 355 -3.13 -14.99 -21.70
CA TRP A 355 -2.81 -14.79 -20.28
C TRP A 355 -3.59 -13.65 -19.62
N VAL A 356 -4.37 -12.86 -20.37
CA VAL A 356 -5.15 -11.74 -19.82
C VAL A 356 -6.19 -12.27 -18.83
N GLN A 357 -6.12 -11.78 -17.59
CA GLN A 357 -7.08 -12.12 -16.53
C GLN A 357 -8.16 -11.03 -16.43
N TYR A 358 -9.38 -11.40 -16.07
CA TYR A 358 -10.51 -10.48 -15.90
C TYR A 358 -11.06 -10.56 -14.47
N PRO A 359 -11.58 -9.45 -13.89
CA PRO A 359 -11.61 -8.10 -14.46
C PRO A 359 -10.23 -7.44 -14.51
N THR A 360 -9.99 -6.56 -15.48
CA THR A 360 -8.70 -5.87 -15.65
C THR A 360 -8.85 -4.41 -16.09
N ILE A 361 -7.81 -3.63 -15.86
CA ILE A 361 -7.65 -2.23 -16.28
C ILE A 361 -6.59 -2.20 -17.38
N LEU A 362 -6.98 -1.75 -18.56
CA LEU A 362 -6.10 -1.63 -19.73
C LEU A 362 -5.36 -0.29 -19.77
N GLY A 363 -4.68 -0.04 -20.89
CA GLY A 363 -3.99 1.21 -21.18
C GLY A 363 -2.51 1.17 -20.80
N SER A 364 -1.70 1.80 -21.65
CA SER A 364 -0.23 1.88 -21.48
C SER A 364 0.29 3.31 -21.40
N ASP A 365 -0.49 4.31 -21.78
CA ASP A 365 0.03 5.66 -21.96
C ASP A 365 -0.48 6.60 -20.88
N ILE A 366 0.44 7.06 -20.03
CA ILE A 366 0.16 7.97 -18.92
C ILE A 366 0.93 9.28 -19.12
N ALA A 367 0.23 10.39 -18.95
CA ALA A 367 0.84 11.66 -18.59
C ALA A 367 0.13 12.23 -17.35
N GLY A 368 0.90 12.63 -16.34
CA GLY A 368 0.33 12.98 -15.05
C GLY A 368 1.30 13.58 -14.04
N GLU A 369 0.89 13.60 -12.78
CA GLU A 369 1.64 14.14 -11.66
C GLU A 369 1.99 13.03 -10.67
N VAL A 370 3.25 12.97 -10.22
CA VAL A 370 3.67 12.03 -9.16
C VAL A 370 3.00 12.43 -7.85
N VAL A 371 2.36 11.49 -7.16
CA VAL A 371 1.72 11.75 -5.85
C VAL A 371 2.36 10.96 -4.70
N GLU A 372 3.03 9.85 -5.02
CA GLU A 372 3.71 9.00 -4.03
C GLU A 372 4.91 8.31 -4.68
N VAL A 373 5.98 8.08 -3.93
CA VAL A 373 7.20 7.43 -4.40
C VAL A 373 7.64 6.34 -3.44
N GLY A 374 8.14 5.22 -3.97
CA GLY A 374 8.75 4.16 -3.19
C GLY A 374 10.06 4.60 -2.54
N SER A 375 10.45 3.90 -1.48
CA SER A 375 11.63 4.24 -0.67
C SER A 375 12.97 4.24 -1.41
N SER A 376 13.05 3.58 -2.57
CA SER A 376 14.26 3.48 -3.38
C SER A 376 14.21 4.36 -4.64
N VAL A 377 13.11 5.06 -4.89
CA VAL A 377 13.00 6.02 -6.00
C VAL A 377 13.85 7.24 -5.65
N THR A 378 14.68 7.67 -6.60
CA THR A 378 15.62 8.80 -6.38
C THR A 378 15.45 9.91 -7.41
N ARG A 379 14.85 9.60 -8.57
CA ARG A 379 14.70 10.54 -9.70
C ARG A 379 13.45 11.41 -9.62
N PHE A 380 12.47 11.03 -8.79
CA PHE A 380 11.15 11.67 -8.73
C PHE A 380 10.74 11.99 -7.29
N LYS A 381 9.91 13.03 -7.15
CA LYS A 381 9.22 13.39 -5.91
C LYS A 381 7.75 13.76 -6.20
N PRO A 382 6.87 13.73 -5.18
CA PRO A 382 5.50 14.23 -5.33
C PRO A 382 5.46 15.65 -5.91
N GLY A 383 4.55 15.90 -6.85
CA GLY A 383 4.40 17.14 -7.61
C GLY A 383 5.15 17.17 -8.95
N ASP A 384 6.03 16.20 -9.24
CA ASP A 384 6.72 16.15 -10.52
C ASP A 384 5.76 15.80 -11.67
N ARG A 385 5.89 16.50 -12.79
CA ARG A 385 5.11 16.24 -14.02
C ARG A 385 5.84 15.17 -14.83
N VAL A 386 5.14 14.09 -15.17
CA VAL A 386 5.76 12.93 -15.80
C VAL A 386 4.94 12.37 -16.97
N VAL A 387 5.65 11.63 -17.82
CA VAL A 387 5.11 10.72 -18.82
C VAL A 387 5.64 9.32 -18.51
N SER A 388 4.78 8.30 -18.62
CA SER A 388 5.16 6.93 -18.27
C SER A 388 4.47 5.88 -19.15
N ALA A 389 5.22 4.83 -19.46
CA ALA A 389 4.68 3.61 -20.07
C ALA A 389 4.22 2.64 -18.98
N ALA A 390 2.90 2.48 -18.84
CA ALA A 390 2.28 1.58 -17.90
C ALA A 390 2.38 0.12 -18.39
N SER A 391 2.60 -0.83 -17.47
CA SER A 391 2.80 -2.25 -17.76
C SER A 391 1.64 -3.14 -17.32
N GLY A 392 0.42 -2.60 -17.23
CA GLY A 392 -0.75 -3.34 -16.73
C GLY A 392 -1.06 -4.65 -17.46
N LEU A 393 -0.73 -4.74 -18.75
CA LEU A 393 -0.88 -5.96 -19.55
C LEU A 393 0.01 -7.12 -19.07
N THR A 394 1.18 -6.85 -18.50
CA THR A 394 2.14 -7.87 -18.07
C THR A 394 2.23 -7.98 -16.55
N ASP A 395 2.08 -6.88 -15.83
CA ASP A 395 2.43 -6.77 -14.40
C ASP A 395 1.20 -6.59 -13.50
N GLY A 396 -0.01 -6.60 -14.08
CA GLY A 396 -1.28 -6.62 -13.36
C GLY A 396 -2.05 -5.31 -13.36
N THR A 397 -3.33 -5.39 -12.98
CA THR A 397 -4.33 -4.33 -13.16
C THR A 397 -3.97 -2.99 -12.50
N THR A 398 -3.20 -2.98 -11.41
CA THR A 398 -2.79 -1.74 -10.71
C THR A 398 -1.80 -0.90 -11.52
N GLN A 399 -1.20 -1.48 -12.56
CA GLN A 399 -0.27 -0.81 -13.47
C GLN A 399 -0.92 -0.52 -14.84
N GLY A 400 -2.24 -0.67 -14.98
CA GLY A 400 -2.99 -0.19 -16.15
C GLY A 400 -3.14 1.33 -16.15
N ALA A 401 -3.19 1.95 -17.33
CA ALA A 401 -3.32 3.41 -17.44
C ALA A 401 -4.75 3.92 -17.27
N PHE A 402 -5.78 3.13 -17.59
CA PHE A 402 -7.19 3.57 -17.60
C PHE A 402 -7.82 3.66 -16.19
N GLN A 403 -7.17 4.43 -15.33
CA GLN A 403 -7.57 4.73 -13.96
C GLN A 403 -7.07 6.11 -13.55
N THR A 404 -7.58 6.64 -12.43
CA THR A 404 -7.17 7.97 -11.92
C THR A 404 -5.78 7.97 -11.29
N TYR A 405 -5.36 6.84 -10.71
CA TYR A 405 -4.04 6.65 -10.11
C TYR A 405 -3.43 5.34 -10.59
N SER A 406 -2.28 5.41 -11.24
CA SER A 406 -1.56 4.24 -11.75
C SER A 406 -0.23 4.07 -11.03
N ILE A 407 0.11 2.80 -10.74
CA ILE A 407 1.47 2.44 -10.36
C ILE A 407 2.33 2.35 -11.61
N VAL A 408 3.49 3.00 -11.60
CA VAL A 408 4.48 2.91 -12.67
C VAL A 408 5.88 2.71 -12.11
N THR A 409 6.79 2.24 -12.95
CA THR A 409 8.19 2.02 -12.60
C THR A 409 9.05 3.23 -12.95
N GLU A 410 10.03 3.53 -12.09
CA GLU A 410 10.96 4.64 -12.29
C GLU A 410 11.71 4.57 -13.63
N THR A 411 12.05 3.35 -14.09
CA THR A 411 12.79 3.09 -15.34
C THR A 411 11.98 3.32 -16.61
N MET A 412 10.65 3.39 -16.50
CA MET A 412 9.73 3.62 -17.63
C MET A 412 9.06 5.00 -17.56
N THR A 413 9.59 5.88 -16.70
CA THR A 413 9.05 7.21 -16.43
C THR A 413 10.08 8.29 -16.79
N SER A 414 9.62 9.38 -17.39
CA SER A 414 10.41 10.58 -17.69
C SER A 414 9.70 11.84 -17.19
N PRO A 415 10.41 12.84 -16.64
CA PRO A 415 9.83 14.15 -16.40
C PRO A 415 9.46 14.82 -17.73
N ILE A 416 8.42 15.66 -17.70
CA ILE A 416 8.03 16.52 -18.82
C ILE A 416 8.17 17.99 -18.42
N PRO A 417 8.64 18.86 -19.33
CA PRO A 417 8.80 20.28 -19.03
C PRO A 417 7.45 20.97 -18.86
N ALA A 418 7.43 22.09 -18.14
CA ALA A 418 6.19 22.82 -17.86
C ALA A 418 5.45 23.30 -19.12
N SER A 419 6.19 23.52 -20.22
CA SER A 419 5.70 23.94 -21.53
C SER A 419 4.91 22.86 -22.28
N VAL A 420 5.07 21.58 -21.92
CA VAL A 420 4.37 20.47 -22.57
C VAL A 420 3.08 20.17 -21.82
N ALA A 421 1.95 20.20 -22.51
CA ALA A 421 0.67 19.81 -21.93
C ALA A 421 0.62 18.30 -21.68
N TYR A 422 -0.12 17.83 -20.66
CA TYR A 422 -0.29 16.39 -20.42
C TYR A 422 -0.88 15.66 -21.63
N SER A 423 -1.86 16.26 -22.30
CA SER A 423 -2.46 15.69 -23.51
C SER A 423 -1.46 15.50 -24.64
N GLN A 424 -0.50 16.42 -24.79
CA GLN A 424 0.60 16.28 -25.75
C GLN A 424 1.58 15.18 -25.32
N ALA A 425 1.95 15.12 -24.04
CA ALA A 425 2.86 14.09 -23.54
C ALA A 425 2.29 12.66 -23.64
N ALA A 426 0.97 12.49 -23.46
CA ALA A 426 0.30 11.19 -23.46
C ALA A 426 0.37 10.42 -24.80
N VAL A 427 0.88 11.04 -25.88
CA VAL A 427 1.04 10.36 -27.17
C VAL A 427 2.32 9.49 -27.24
N ILE A 428 3.26 9.74 -26.33
CA ILE A 428 4.64 9.21 -26.35
C ILE A 428 4.77 7.76 -25.84
N PRO A 429 4.24 7.38 -24.65
CA PRO A 429 4.73 6.21 -23.90
C PRO A 429 4.87 4.89 -24.66
N LEU A 430 3.76 4.29 -25.12
CA LEU A 430 3.82 2.99 -25.80
C LEU A 430 4.57 3.12 -27.13
N ALA A 431 4.37 4.23 -27.84
CA ALA A 431 4.99 4.45 -29.14
C ALA A 431 6.52 4.52 -29.06
N VAL A 432 7.05 5.24 -28.07
CA VAL A 432 8.49 5.25 -27.75
C VAL A 432 8.95 3.87 -27.31
N SER A 433 8.19 3.19 -26.45
CA SER A 433 8.59 1.87 -25.96
C SER A 433 8.74 0.83 -27.08
N THR A 434 7.78 0.81 -28.01
CA THR A 434 7.80 -0.07 -29.19
C THR A 434 8.93 0.33 -30.15
N ALA A 435 9.07 1.62 -30.48
CA ALA A 435 10.12 2.09 -31.37
C ALA A 435 11.52 1.80 -30.80
N ALA A 436 11.77 2.15 -29.54
CA ALA A 436 13.04 1.93 -28.86
C ALA A 436 13.40 0.45 -28.77
N SER A 437 12.42 -0.42 -28.51
CA SER A 437 12.64 -1.87 -28.51
C SER A 437 13.15 -2.36 -29.87
N GLY A 438 12.43 -2.03 -30.95
CA GLY A 438 12.81 -2.46 -32.30
C GLY A 438 14.13 -1.87 -32.80
N LEU A 439 14.43 -0.62 -32.43
CA LEU A 439 15.65 0.07 -32.84
C LEU A 439 16.88 -0.39 -32.06
N PHE A 440 16.79 -0.50 -30.73
CA PHE A 440 17.99 -0.52 -29.89
C PHE A 440 18.24 -1.85 -29.17
N GLN A 441 17.23 -2.70 -28.97
CA GLN A 441 17.46 -3.98 -28.31
C GLN A 441 18.31 -4.93 -29.19
N LYS A 442 19.18 -5.70 -28.53
CA LYS A 442 20.24 -6.51 -29.16
C LYS A 442 19.71 -7.61 -30.09
N ASP A 443 18.51 -8.08 -29.83
CA ASP A 443 17.80 -9.13 -30.56
C ASP A 443 16.95 -8.59 -31.73
N TYR A 444 16.99 -7.28 -31.99
CA TYR A 444 16.37 -6.62 -33.13
C TYR A 444 17.41 -5.90 -34.00
N LEU A 445 17.25 -4.59 -34.23
CA LEU A 445 18.18 -3.80 -35.03
C LEU A 445 19.46 -3.43 -34.27
N ALA A 446 19.51 -3.57 -32.94
CA ALA A 446 20.72 -3.35 -32.14
C ALA A 446 21.50 -2.07 -32.53
N LEU A 447 20.78 -0.99 -32.80
CA LEU A 447 21.35 0.29 -33.19
C LEU A 447 21.95 1.00 -31.97
N GLN A 448 22.82 1.97 -32.20
CA GLN A 448 23.35 2.78 -31.09
C GLN A 448 22.23 3.61 -30.45
N HIS A 449 22.36 3.87 -29.14
CA HIS A 449 21.37 4.63 -28.39
C HIS A 449 21.30 6.11 -28.81
N PRO A 450 20.14 6.77 -28.65
CA PRO A 450 19.96 8.16 -29.02
C PRO A 450 20.76 9.09 -28.09
N THR A 451 21.25 10.21 -28.64
CA THR A 451 22.06 11.20 -27.92
C THR A 451 21.68 12.63 -28.28
N VAL A 452 22.00 13.58 -27.41
CA VAL A 452 21.80 15.01 -27.65
C VAL A 452 23.13 15.75 -27.41
N PRO A 453 23.83 16.21 -28.46
CA PRO A 453 23.48 16.12 -29.90
C PRO A 453 23.71 14.72 -30.51
N PRO A 454 23.08 14.39 -31.66
CA PRO A 454 23.24 13.10 -32.33
C PRO A 454 24.66 12.90 -32.88
N LYS A 455 25.09 11.63 -32.95
CA LYS A 455 26.38 11.21 -33.50
C LYS A 455 26.18 10.46 -34.83
N PRO A 456 26.46 11.07 -35.99
CA PRO A 456 26.20 10.46 -37.30
C PRO A 456 26.88 9.10 -37.49
N THR A 457 26.13 8.12 -37.98
CA THR A 457 26.64 6.76 -38.26
C THR A 457 27.06 6.58 -39.72
N GLY A 458 26.50 7.40 -40.62
CA GLY A 458 26.60 7.21 -42.07
C GLY A 458 25.74 6.06 -42.60
N GLU A 459 24.89 5.47 -41.77
CA GLU A 459 23.95 4.41 -42.16
C GLU A 459 22.52 4.95 -42.28
N THR A 460 21.73 4.32 -43.13
CA THR A 460 20.35 4.71 -43.45
C THR A 460 19.37 3.65 -42.96
N LEU A 461 18.30 4.08 -42.30
CA LEU A 461 17.25 3.21 -41.78
C LEU A 461 15.95 3.43 -42.57
N LEU A 462 15.26 2.34 -42.92
CA LEU A 462 13.88 2.41 -43.39
C LEU A 462 12.91 2.34 -42.21
N ILE A 463 12.00 3.30 -42.11
CA ILE A 463 10.84 3.23 -41.21
C ILE A 463 9.58 3.18 -42.07
N TRP A 464 8.94 2.03 -42.17
CA TRP A 464 7.67 1.94 -42.87
C TRP A 464 6.53 2.40 -41.95
N GLY A 465 5.62 3.24 -42.45
CA GLY A 465 4.48 3.74 -41.67
C GLY A 465 4.83 4.92 -40.74
N GLY A 466 5.62 5.88 -41.23
CA GLY A 466 6.13 7.01 -40.44
C GLY A 466 5.06 7.90 -39.80
N ALA A 467 3.88 8.02 -40.42
CA ALA A 467 2.78 8.84 -39.90
C ALA A 467 1.95 8.16 -38.78
N THR A 468 2.35 6.96 -38.34
CA THR A 468 1.77 6.29 -37.18
C THR A 468 2.38 6.81 -35.88
N SER A 469 1.77 6.49 -34.73
CA SER A 469 2.33 6.87 -33.43
C SER A 469 3.74 6.31 -33.21
N VAL A 470 3.93 5.02 -33.47
CA VAL A 470 5.25 4.37 -33.39
C VAL A 470 6.21 4.98 -34.42
N GLY A 471 5.74 5.25 -35.64
CA GLY A 471 6.56 5.79 -36.72
C GLY A 471 7.11 7.18 -36.43
N CYS A 472 6.29 8.08 -35.90
CA CYS A 472 6.70 9.43 -35.52
C CYS A 472 7.83 9.40 -34.47
N ASN A 473 7.71 8.50 -33.49
CA ASN A 473 8.70 8.33 -32.44
C ASN A 473 9.96 7.60 -32.95
N ALA A 474 9.80 6.61 -33.83
CA ALA A 474 10.92 5.90 -34.44
C ALA A 474 11.80 6.80 -35.31
N ILE A 475 11.19 7.71 -36.10
CA ILE A 475 11.94 8.69 -36.91
C ILE A 475 12.82 9.54 -36.01
N GLN A 476 12.23 10.15 -34.97
CA GLN A 476 12.95 11.04 -34.07
C GLN A 476 14.04 10.31 -33.28
N LEU A 477 13.77 9.10 -32.78
CA LEU A 477 14.75 8.28 -32.07
C LEU A 477 15.92 7.86 -32.97
N ALA A 478 15.65 7.45 -34.21
CA ALA A 478 16.69 7.05 -35.16
C ALA A 478 17.57 8.25 -35.58
N VAL A 479 16.96 9.42 -35.81
CA VAL A 479 17.70 10.67 -36.08
C VAL A 479 18.55 11.07 -34.88
N ALA A 480 18.02 10.99 -33.65
CA ALA A 480 18.76 11.26 -32.43
C ALA A 480 19.89 10.23 -32.17
N ALA A 481 19.73 9.02 -32.69
CA ALA A 481 20.77 8.00 -32.73
C ALA A 481 21.76 8.19 -33.89
N GLY A 482 21.58 9.19 -34.75
CA GLY A 482 22.52 9.57 -35.81
C GLY A 482 22.35 8.85 -37.14
N TYR A 483 21.22 8.16 -37.35
CA TYR A 483 20.90 7.51 -38.62
C TYR A 483 20.17 8.46 -39.56
N GLU A 484 20.43 8.32 -40.86
CA GLU A 484 19.55 8.90 -41.87
C GLU A 484 18.25 8.08 -41.94
N VAL A 485 17.09 8.73 -41.99
CA VAL A 485 15.80 8.05 -41.99
C VAL A 485 15.06 8.26 -43.31
N ILE A 486 14.79 7.15 -44.00
CA ILE A 486 13.83 7.08 -45.11
C ILE A 486 12.54 6.49 -44.55
N THR A 487 11.39 7.08 -44.88
CA THR A 487 10.10 6.62 -44.36
C THR A 487 9.01 6.57 -45.41
N THR A 488 7.91 5.87 -45.11
CA THR A 488 6.70 5.87 -45.94
C THR A 488 5.51 6.52 -45.24
N SER A 489 4.63 7.16 -45.99
CA SER A 489 3.34 7.68 -45.51
C SER A 489 2.42 8.04 -46.69
N SER A 490 1.21 8.55 -46.44
CA SER A 490 0.42 9.19 -47.50
C SER A 490 0.96 10.60 -47.79
N PRO A 491 0.89 11.10 -49.05
CA PRO A 491 1.52 12.37 -49.47
C PRO A 491 1.22 13.58 -48.59
N LYS A 492 0.01 13.68 -48.04
CA LYS A 492 -0.42 14.77 -47.15
C LYS A 492 0.43 14.91 -45.87
N ASN A 493 1.15 13.87 -45.46
CA ASN A 493 1.95 13.86 -44.24
C ASN A 493 3.46 14.04 -44.51
N PHE A 494 3.89 14.24 -45.75
CA PHE A 494 5.32 14.26 -46.10
C PHE A 494 6.08 15.38 -45.39
N ASP A 495 5.56 16.61 -45.42
CA ASP A 495 6.22 17.76 -44.79
C ASP A 495 6.25 17.62 -43.27
N TYR A 496 5.19 17.07 -42.69
CA TYR A 496 5.15 16.75 -41.27
C TYR A 496 6.27 15.78 -40.87
N LEU A 497 6.47 14.69 -41.62
CA LEU A 497 7.53 13.71 -41.33
C LEU A 497 8.94 14.23 -41.59
N ARG A 498 9.14 15.09 -42.60
CA ARG A 498 10.40 15.82 -42.78
C ARG A 498 10.68 16.72 -41.58
N GLY A 499 9.64 17.36 -41.04
CA GLY A 499 9.71 18.15 -39.81
C GLY A 499 10.02 17.37 -38.53
N LEU A 500 9.91 16.03 -38.57
CA LEU A 500 10.37 15.11 -37.52
C LEU A 500 11.79 14.55 -37.78
N GLY A 501 12.37 14.83 -38.95
CA GLY A 501 13.75 14.48 -39.30
C GLY A 501 13.91 13.43 -40.40
N ALA A 502 12.83 12.97 -41.04
CA ALA A 502 12.97 12.08 -42.20
C ALA A 502 13.67 12.80 -43.37
N SER A 503 14.70 12.17 -43.97
CA SER A 503 15.42 12.73 -45.12
C SER A 503 14.65 12.54 -46.43
N ALA A 504 13.89 11.44 -46.54
CA ALA A 504 13.02 11.16 -47.67
C ALA A 504 11.73 10.50 -47.20
N VAL A 505 10.63 10.81 -47.88
CA VAL A 505 9.30 10.24 -47.62
C VAL A 505 8.71 9.75 -48.92
N PHE A 506 8.26 8.50 -48.94
CA PHE A 506 7.65 7.84 -50.10
C PHE A 506 6.17 7.52 -49.86
N ASP A 507 5.38 7.53 -50.93
CA ASP A 507 3.97 7.14 -50.88
C ASP A 507 3.87 5.62 -50.82
N TYR A 508 3.41 5.08 -49.69
CA TYR A 508 3.25 3.63 -49.53
C TYR A 508 2.24 3.03 -50.52
N ALA A 509 1.33 3.84 -51.09
CA ALA A 509 0.34 3.39 -52.06
C ALA A 509 0.89 3.34 -53.49
N SER A 510 2.09 3.88 -53.73
CA SER A 510 2.71 3.84 -55.06
C SER A 510 3.05 2.39 -55.44
N PRO A 511 2.69 1.92 -56.65
CA PRO A 511 3.04 0.57 -57.10
C PRO A 511 4.54 0.35 -57.28
N THR A 512 5.32 1.43 -57.37
CA THR A 512 6.78 1.40 -57.51
C THR A 512 7.53 1.67 -56.21
N VAL A 513 6.82 1.88 -55.08
CA VAL A 513 7.41 2.36 -53.83
C VAL A 513 8.63 1.56 -53.37
N THR A 514 8.57 0.22 -53.45
CA THR A 514 9.68 -0.65 -53.06
C THR A 514 10.91 -0.42 -53.94
N ALA A 515 10.73 -0.32 -55.26
CA ALA A 515 11.81 -0.08 -56.21
C ALA A 515 12.40 1.33 -56.02
N ASP A 516 11.54 2.34 -55.79
CA ASP A 516 11.96 3.72 -55.57
C ASP A 516 12.76 3.86 -54.27
N ILE A 517 12.36 3.15 -53.21
CA ILE A 517 13.10 3.11 -51.95
C ILE A 517 14.44 2.39 -52.16
N ILE A 518 14.48 1.23 -52.82
CA ILE A 518 15.76 0.53 -53.12
C ILE A 518 16.71 1.45 -53.89
N ALA A 519 16.20 2.21 -54.86
CA ALA A 519 16.99 3.20 -55.58
C ALA A 519 17.54 4.31 -54.65
N ALA A 520 16.76 4.75 -53.66
CA ALA A 520 17.19 5.72 -52.66
C ALA A 520 18.25 5.19 -51.68
N PHE A 521 18.40 3.88 -51.56
CA PHE A 521 19.48 3.21 -50.80
C PHE A 521 20.76 3.01 -51.61
N VAL A 522 20.79 3.28 -52.93
CA VAL A 522 22.00 3.15 -53.75
C VAL A 522 23.11 4.06 -53.22
N GLY A 523 24.28 3.50 -52.94
CA GLY A 523 25.42 4.22 -52.35
C GLY A 523 25.30 4.48 -50.84
N LYS A 524 24.27 3.93 -50.18
CA LYS A 524 24.06 4.01 -48.73
C LYS A 524 24.10 2.62 -48.11
N LYS A 525 24.54 2.55 -46.85
CA LYS A 525 24.54 1.31 -46.07
C LYS A 525 23.27 1.23 -45.22
N SER A 526 22.47 0.20 -45.45
CA SER A 526 21.24 -0.06 -44.70
C SER A 526 21.55 -0.50 -43.27
N ALA A 527 20.91 0.17 -42.32
CA ALA A 527 20.84 -0.21 -40.91
C ALA A 527 19.71 -1.22 -40.63
N GLY A 528 18.94 -1.62 -41.66
CA GLY A 528 17.77 -2.49 -41.58
C GLY A 528 16.46 -1.70 -41.77
N ALA A 529 15.35 -2.29 -41.31
CA ALA A 529 14.04 -1.66 -41.38
C ALA A 529 13.20 -1.86 -40.12
N LEU A 530 12.34 -0.88 -39.82
CA LEU A 530 11.25 -0.98 -38.86
C LEU A 530 9.91 -1.00 -39.61
N ALA A 531 9.20 -2.12 -39.56
CA ALA A 531 7.92 -2.31 -40.23
C ALA A 531 6.76 -2.02 -39.28
N ILE A 532 5.99 -0.97 -39.59
CA ILE A 532 4.79 -0.60 -38.85
C ILE A 532 3.61 -0.61 -39.82
N GLY A 533 2.58 -1.39 -39.49
CA GLY A 533 1.41 -1.57 -40.33
C GLY A 533 0.12 -1.03 -39.70
N ALA A 534 -0.99 -1.67 -40.06
CA ALA A 534 -2.34 -1.27 -39.68
C ALA A 534 -3.02 -2.36 -38.85
N ALA A 535 -4.27 -2.11 -38.45
CA ALA A 535 -5.10 -3.12 -37.81
C ALA A 535 -5.40 -4.33 -38.73
N ASP A 536 -5.37 -4.12 -40.05
CA ASP A 536 -5.69 -5.16 -41.04
C ASP A 536 -4.51 -6.13 -41.24
N PRO A 537 -4.68 -7.44 -40.93
CA PRO A 537 -3.63 -8.45 -41.12
C PRO A 537 -3.16 -8.59 -42.57
N VAL A 538 -4.02 -8.37 -43.57
CA VAL A 538 -3.67 -8.48 -44.99
C VAL A 538 -2.71 -7.36 -45.38
N VAL A 539 -2.97 -6.14 -44.90
CA VAL A 539 -2.07 -5.00 -45.09
C VAL A 539 -0.71 -5.28 -44.46
N ASN A 540 -0.68 -5.89 -43.28
CA ASN A 540 0.54 -6.17 -42.53
C ASN A 540 1.50 -7.15 -43.24
N VAL A 541 0.97 -8.15 -43.95
CA VAL A 541 1.78 -9.05 -44.80
C VAL A 541 2.46 -8.25 -45.92
N GLY A 542 1.72 -7.36 -46.58
CA GLY A 542 2.25 -6.50 -47.64
C GLY A 542 3.37 -5.56 -47.15
N VAL A 543 3.16 -4.92 -45.99
CA VAL A 543 4.16 -4.04 -45.34
C VAL A 543 5.44 -4.81 -45.03
N THR A 544 5.31 -6.01 -44.46
CA THR A 544 6.47 -6.84 -44.12
C THR A 544 7.25 -7.22 -45.37
N LYS A 545 6.55 -7.71 -46.40
CA LYS A 545 7.18 -8.10 -47.66
C LYS A 545 7.91 -6.92 -48.32
N ALA A 546 7.30 -5.74 -48.35
CA ALA A 546 7.94 -4.56 -48.90
C ALA A 546 9.23 -4.17 -48.13
N CYS A 547 9.21 -4.26 -46.79
CA CYS A 547 10.42 -4.01 -45.99
C CYS A 547 11.51 -5.06 -46.25
N LEU A 548 11.13 -6.34 -46.35
CA LEU A 548 12.06 -7.44 -46.70
C LEU A 548 12.69 -7.19 -48.07
N ASP A 549 11.90 -6.86 -49.08
CA ASP A 549 12.38 -6.59 -50.44
C ASP A 549 13.36 -5.40 -50.45
N VAL A 550 13.08 -4.33 -49.69
CA VAL A 550 14.01 -3.19 -49.57
C VAL A 550 15.32 -3.60 -48.92
N VAL A 551 15.30 -4.28 -47.76
CA VAL A 551 16.55 -4.65 -47.07
C VAL A 551 17.34 -5.66 -47.89
N ILE A 552 16.68 -6.58 -48.61
CA ILE A 552 17.32 -7.53 -49.53
C ILE A 552 17.99 -6.78 -50.69
N GLY A 553 17.31 -5.81 -51.29
CA GLY A 553 17.80 -5.01 -52.40
C GLY A 553 18.87 -3.96 -52.05
N SER A 554 19.10 -3.68 -50.76
CA SER A 554 20.02 -2.63 -50.29
C SER A 554 21.31 -3.21 -49.69
N GLU A 555 22.47 -2.57 -49.86
CA GLU A 555 23.69 -3.01 -49.16
C GLU A 555 23.57 -2.82 -47.64
N GLY A 556 24.10 -3.72 -46.81
CA GLY A 556 24.09 -3.60 -45.34
C GLY A 556 23.23 -4.65 -44.63
N ARG A 557 22.62 -4.25 -43.50
CA ARG A 557 21.90 -5.15 -42.59
C ARG A 557 20.62 -5.69 -43.22
N LYS A 558 20.46 -7.01 -43.18
CA LYS A 558 19.28 -7.75 -43.66
C LYS A 558 18.36 -8.12 -42.50
N PHE A 559 17.79 -7.11 -41.83
CA PHE A 559 16.92 -7.33 -40.68
C PHE A 559 15.72 -6.38 -40.66
N VAL A 560 14.55 -6.91 -40.31
CA VAL A 560 13.31 -6.13 -40.13
C VAL A 560 12.74 -6.32 -38.72
N ALA A 561 12.72 -5.25 -37.92
CA ALA A 561 11.98 -5.24 -36.66
C ALA A 561 10.52 -4.87 -36.94
N MET A 562 9.56 -5.58 -36.32
CA MET A 562 8.17 -5.55 -36.77
C MET A 562 7.18 -5.23 -35.65
N ALA A 563 6.40 -4.16 -35.80
CA ALA A 563 5.24 -3.88 -34.95
C ALA A 563 3.95 -4.54 -35.48
N VAL A 564 4.10 -5.60 -36.28
CA VAL A 564 3.01 -6.36 -36.91
C VAL A 564 3.33 -7.85 -36.87
N HIS A 565 2.33 -8.69 -36.72
CA HIS A 565 2.53 -10.14 -36.71
C HIS A 565 2.88 -10.65 -38.12
N PHE A 566 3.84 -11.58 -38.20
CA PHE A 566 4.22 -12.25 -39.44
C PHE A 566 4.65 -13.67 -39.15
N ASP A 567 4.32 -14.56 -40.09
CA ASP A 567 4.68 -15.97 -40.01
C ASP A 567 6.18 -16.15 -40.34
N PRO A 568 7.01 -16.57 -39.37
CA PRO A 568 8.45 -16.77 -39.62
C PRO A 568 8.74 -17.77 -40.74
N ALA A 569 7.82 -18.68 -41.08
CA ALA A 569 7.98 -19.63 -42.18
C ALA A 569 8.04 -18.94 -43.57
N GLN A 570 7.60 -17.68 -43.66
CA GLN A 570 7.63 -16.90 -44.89
C GLN A 570 8.91 -16.05 -45.04
N LEU A 571 9.87 -16.18 -44.11
CA LEU A 571 11.14 -15.43 -44.18
C LEU A 571 12.08 -16.00 -45.25
N PRO A 572 12.61 -15.16 -46.14
CA PRO A 572 13.69 -15.56 -47.05
C PRO A 572 14.96 -15.96 -46.30
N GLU A 573 15.73 -16.88 -46.88
CA GLU A 573 17.01 -17.31 -46.32
C GLU A 573 18.00 -16.13 -46.22
N GLY A 574 18.71 -16.02 -45.10
CA GLY A 574 19.72 -14.98 -44.87
C GLY A 574 19.15 -13.61 -44.45
N VAL A 575 17.85 -13.50 -44.21
CA VAL A 575 17.19 -12.28 -43.73
C VAL A 575 16.51 -12.54 -42.40
N GLY A 576 16.75 -11.68 -41.41
CA GLY A 576 16.08 -11.75 -40.11
C GLY A 576 14.83 -10.89 -40.06
N ALA A 577 13.81 -11.35 -39.34
CA ALA A 577 12.74 -10.47 -38.88
C ALA A 577 12.20 -10.91 -37.53
N LYS A 578 11.71 -9.96 -36.74
CA LYS A 578 11.21 -10.24 -35.40
C LYS A 578 10.07 -9.31 -34.98
N PHE A 579 9.01 -9.89 -34.41
CA PHE A 579 7.91 -9.16 -33.79
C PHE A 579 8.38 -8.45 -32.51
N ILE A 580 8.03 -7.18 -32.37
CA ILE A 580 8.45 -6.32 -31.27
C ILE A 580 7.52 -6.48 -30.08
N TRP A 581 8.10 -6.87 -28.94
CA TRP A 581 7.42 -6.83 -27.65
C TRP A 581 7.77 -5.56 -26.88
N GLY A 582 6.97 -4.51 -27.07
CA GLY A 582 7.29 -3.16 -26.54
C GLY A 582 7.35 -3.06 -25.02
N SER A 583 6.68 -3.95 -24.27
CA SER A 583 6.77 -3.98 -22.81
C SER A 583 8.06 -4.61 -22.29
N GLY A 584 8.82 -5.33 -23.13
CA GLY A 584 10.11 -5.90 -22.75
C GLY A 584 11.19 -4.86 -22.45
N LEU A 585 10.98 -3.60 -22.85
CA LEU A 585 11.90 -2.49 -22.59
C LEU A 585 12.17 -2.26 -21.10
N LYS A 586 11.20 -2.56 -20.24
CA LYS A 586 11.30 -2.37 -18.79
C LYS A 586 12.35 -3.27 -18.12
N ASP A 587 12.70 -4.37 -18.77
CA ASP A 587 13.54 -5.44 -18.22
C ASP A 587 14.97 -5.43 -18.81
N ASN A 588 15.37 -4.38 -19.56
CA ASN A 588 16.70 -4.27 -20.16
C ASN A 588 17.28 -2.85 -20.21
N GLU A 589 18.52 -2.72 -20.70
CA GLU A 589 19.29 -1.48 -20.70
C GLU A 589 18.70 -0.35 -21.55
N VAL A 590 17.81 -0.66 -22.49
CA VAL A 590 17.24 0.33 -23.40
C VAL A 590 16.21 1.21 -22.67
N GLY A 591 15.48 0.66 -21.69
CA GLY A 591 14.52 1.42 -20.89
C GLY A 591 15.16 2.65 -20.25
N PRO A 592 16.18 2.48 -19.38
CA PRO A 592 16.95 3.59 -18.83
C PRO A 592 17.62 4.47 -19.91
N ALA A 593 18.22 3.88 -20.95
CA ALA A 593 18.85 4.67 -22.02
C ALA A 593 17.89 5.69 -22.66
N VAL A 594 16.61 5.33 -22.81
CA VAL A 594 15.60 6.18 -23.42
C VAL A 594 14.86 7.03 -22.39
N PHE A 595 14.20 6.42 -21.40
CA PHE A 595 13.32 7.13 -20.46
C PHE A 595 14.09 7.89 -19.38
N GLU A 596 15.29 7.46 -19.00
CA GLU A 596 16.09 8.14 -17.97
C GLU A 596 17.06 9.14 -18.56
N HIS A 597 17.80 8.75 -19.59
CA HIS A 597 18.94 9.53 -20.05
C HIS A 597 18.63 10.44 -21.25
N PHE A 598 17.85 9.94 -22.22
CA PHE A 598 17.62 10.68 -23.47
C PHE A 598 16.38 11.56 -23.42
N LEU A 599 15.20 10.98 -23.19
CA LEU A 599 13.91 11.63 -23.35
C LEU A 599 13.76 12.89 -22.46
N PRO A 600 14.19 12.90 -21.18
CA PRO A 600 14.05 14.08 -20.32
C PRO A 600 14.78 15.30 -20.91
N LYS A 601 16.04 15.12 -21.29
CA LYS A 601 16.88 16.17 -21.89
C LYS A 601 16.33 16.59 -23.25
N ALA A 602 15.90 15.63 -24.07
CA ALA A 602 15.45 15.89 -25.43
C ALA A 602 14.11 16.65 -25.48
N LEU A 603 13.21 16.37 -24.53
CA LEU A 603 11.96 17.13 -24.35
C LEU A 603 12.22 18.55 -23.83
N GLU A 604 13.14 18.69 -22.86
CA GLU A 604 13.48 19.99 -22.29
C GLU A 604 14.16 20.93 -23.29
N GLU A 605 15.07 20.41 -24.12
CA GLU A 605 15.72 21.18 -25.20
C GLU A 605 14.81 21.38 -26.43
N GLY A 606 13.62 20.74 -26.47
CA GLY A 606 12.68 20.83 -27.59
C GLY A 606 13.16 20.16 -28.88
N VAL A 607 14.21 19.34 -28.80
CA VAL A 607 14.73 18.57 -29.96
C VAL A 607 13.94 17.29 -30.22
N TYR A 608 13.14 16.84 -29.25
CA TYR A 608 12.17 15.76 -29.39
C TYR A 608 10.75 16.31 -29.22
N LYS A 609 9.90 16.09 -30.23
CA LYS A 609 8.51 16.56 -30.25
C LYS A 609 7.57 15.47 -29.76
N CYS A 610 6.58 15.87 -28.97
CA CYS A 610 5.40 15.07 -28.67
C CYS A 610 4.62 14.80 -29.97
N ALA A 611 4.86 13.63 -30.58
CA ALA A 611 4.34 13.30 -31.89
C ALA A 611 3.74 11.89 -31.89
N PRO A 612 2.64 11.65 -32.62
CA PRO A 612 1.85 12.61 -33.38
C PRO A 612 1.00 13.54 -32.50
N GLU A 613 0.40 14.55 -33.11
CA GLU A 613 -0.47 15.50 -32.41
C GLU A 613 -1.64 14.77 -31.71
N PRO A 614 -2.05 15.20 -30.51
CA PRO A 614 -3.20 14.61 -29.84
C PRO A 614 -4.49 14.93 -30.60
N LEU A 615 -5.34 13.92 -30.76
CA LEU A 615 -6.74 14.06 -31.16
C LEU A 615 -7.60 13.89 -29.91
N GLU A 616 -8.45 14.86 -29.62
CA GLU A 616 -9.32 14.83 -28.45
C GLU A 616 -10.31 13.66 -28.53
N GLY A 617 -10.19 12.71 -27.60
CA GLY A 617 -11.04 11.54 -27.47
C GLY A 617 -12.12 11.67 -26.39
N GLY A 618 -12.17 12.80 -25.68
CA GLY A 618 -13.11 13.09 -24.60
C GLY A 618 -12.44 13.41 -23.26
N HIS A 619 -13.28 13.56 -22.23
CA HIS A 619 -12.87 13.87 -20.85
C HIS A 619 -13.50 12.86 -19.88
N GLY A 620 -12.73 12.43 -18.87
CA GLY A 620 -13.14 11.42 -17.90
C GLY A 620 -12.96 9.98 -18.38
N LEU A 621 -12.91 9.04 -17.43
CA LEU A 621 -12.72 7.61 -17.70
C LEU A 621 -13.87 7.01 -18.52
N GLU A 622 -15.07 7.58 -18.41
CA GLU A 622 -16.27 7.22 -19.16
C GLU A 622 -16.11 7.42 -20.67
N SER A 623 -15.25 8.36 -21.09
CA SER A 623 -15.00 8.64 -22.51
C SER A 623 -14.11 7.61 -23.20
N ILE A 624 -13.44 6.72 -22.45
CA ILE A 624 -12.46 5.78 -23.02
C ILE A 624 -13.11 4.83 -24.05
N GLN A 625 -14.34 4.38 -23.81
CA GLN A 625 -15.03 3.49 -24.75
C GLN A 625 -15.33 4.18 -26.09
N GLU A 626 -15.72 5.45 -26.06
CA GLU A 626 -15.94 6.25 -27.27
C GLU A 626 -14.60 6.56 -27.97
N ALA A 627 -13.54 6.81 -27.18
CA ALA A 627 -12.20 7.01 -27.68
C ALA A 627 -11.63 5.76 -28.40
N PHE A 628 -11.97 4.55 -27.93
CA PHE A 628 -11.69 3.32 -28.66
C PHE A 628 -12.39 3.31 -30.03
N ALA A 629 -13.68 3.65 -30.07
CA ALA A 629 -14.43 3.71 -31.32
C ALA A 629 -13.87 4.77 -32.30
N LEU A 630 -13.38 5.89 -31.78
CA LEU A 630 -12.68 6.90 -32.58
C LEU A 630 -11.35 6.37 -33.14
N SER A 631 -10.54 5.72 -32.30
CA SER A 631 -9.26 5.11 -32.70
C SER A 631 -9.45 4.04 -33.79
N MET A 632 -10.48 3.20 -33.66
CA MET A 632 -10.80 2.13 -34.63
C MET A 632 -11.18 2.63 -36.03
N LYS A 633 -11.70 3.87 -36.16
CA LYS A 633 -12.00 4.47 -37.47
C LYS A 633 -10.73 4.80 -38.27
N GLY A 634 -9.57 4.76 -37.63
CA GLY A 634 -8.29 5.16 -38.19
C GLY A 634 -8.07 6.67 -38.04
N VAL A 635 -6.91 7.02 -37.49
CA VAL A 635 -6.45 8.40 -37.35
C VAL A 635 -5.20 8.61 -38.21
N SER A 636 -5.01 9.82 -38.73
CA SER A 636 -3.89 10.12 -39.64
C SER A 636 -2.97 11.16 -39.02
N ALA A 637 -1.72 10.76 -38.72
CA ALA A 637 -0.74 11.62 -38.05
C ALA A 637 -1.27 12.28 -36.77
N GLN A 638 -2.15 11.56 -36.05
CA GLN A 638 -2.70 11.96 -34.77
C GLN A 638 -2.83 10.73 -33.86
N LYS A 639 -2.92 10.95 -32.54
CA LYS A 639 -3.21 9.90 -31.56
C LYS A 639 -4.37 10.32 -30.67
N VAL A 640 -5.36 9.44 -30.50
CA VAL A 640 -6.51 9.71 -29.64
C VAL A 640 -6.04 9.79 -28.18
N VAL A 641 -6.43 10.85 -27.49
CA VAL A 641 -6.09 11.11 -26.08
C VAL A 641 -7.34 11.49 -25.30
N VAL A 642 -7.52 10.86 -24.14
CA VAL A 642 -8.58 11.19 -23.17
C VAL A 642 -7.97 11.99 -22.02
N THR A 643 -8.59 13.08 -21.62
CA THR A 643 -8.16 13.89 -20.46
C THR A 643 -8.92 13.50 -19.18
N LEU A 644 -8.35 13.75 -18.01
CA LEU A 644 -8.94 13.41 -16.70
C LEU A 644 -9.07 14.61 -15.76
#